data_AF-A0A9D8S3F5-F1
#
_entry.id   AF-A0A9D8S3F5-F1
#
_cell.length_a   1.000
_cell.length_b   1.000
_cell.length_c   1.000
_cell.angle_alpha   90.00
_cell.angle_beta   90.00
_cell.angle_gamma   90.00
#
_symmetry.space_group_name_H-M   'P 1'
#
loop_
_entity.id
_entity.type
_entity.pdbx_description
1 polymer ?
#
loop_
_entity_poly.entity_id
_entity_poly.type
_entity_poly.pdbx_seq_one_letter_code
_entity_poly.pdbx_strand_id
1 'polypeptide(L)'
;MSDVKMKMMDANEAAASVAHRMNEVCVIYPITPSSPMGEWADAWSAAKQKNLWGVIPFVQEMQSEAGAAGACHGSLQAGALTTTFTASQGLLLMIPNMYKIAGELSPFVMHVAARSLAYHALSIYGDHSDVMGCRQTGFAMLCSNSVQEAGDMAAIAQTSTLRSRVPFMHFFDGFRTSHEIKKIKLISDDDLRAMLDGVDYKFNAKHALNPQKPVIRGTAQNPDVFFQGREAQNKYYDAVAGIVQEEMDKFAKITGRQYHIVDYTGAKDAENVIVVMGSGAETVEEAIEYLNAHGAKLGVLKVHLYRPFPAQALVKAMPATVKTVSVLDRTKESGSLGEPLYLDVVTAISQAFSNGEIASLPKIYGGRYGLSSKEFTPAMAKAVFDNAVSAKPVNGFTVGITDDVTNKSLAYDPTFDVEPDDVVRAVFFGLGADGTVGANKNSIKIIAEDAGKYGQGYFVYDSRKSGSMTTSHLRFSDNPIRSAYLINQADFVACHQFQFMNKVEILHIAKVGGTFLLNAPYPHEEVWNHLPKEVQEQIISKKLKFYTINAVEVARATGMGARINTIMQACFFAISNILPKDEAIAQIKAAIKKTYSKKGDAIVQKNYAAVDASLEHMFEVKYPDHVTSTFGRLAPVPADAPAFVQGLTAKLIADKGDSVKTSELQEVIDGTWPTGTTQYEKRCIATEIPVWDPETCIQCGKCSIVCPHGVIRMKVADEAQLASAPSTLKRADYKGKEFAGKKFILQISAEDCTGCGLCVSACPAKNKANPELHAINMDHIENHLDVEKANWKF
;
A
#
# COMPACT_ATOMS: atom_id res chain seq x y z
N MET A 1 -24.56 -10.82 25.51
CA MET A 1 -23.49 -10.31 24.63
C MET A 1 -23.05 -11.49 23.81
N SER A 2 -23.26 -11.45 22.50
CA SER A 2 -22.73 -12.48 21.59
C SER A 2 -21.21 -12.49 21.68
N ASP A 3 -20.59 -13.66 21.50
CA ASP A 3 -19.13 -13.78 21.45
C ASP A 3 -18.57 -12.84 20.36
N VAL A 4 -17.79 -11.82 20.75
CA VAL A 4 -17.24 -10.82 19.83
C VAL A 4 -16.21 -11.51 18.92
N LYS A 5 -16.59 -11.72 17.66
CA LYS A 5 -15.75 -12.39 16.69
C LYS A 5 -14.67 -11.43 16.17
N MET A 6 -13.40 -11.74 16.50
CA MET A 6 -12.23 -11.07 15.94
C MET A 6 -11.83 -11.70 14.60
N LYS A 7 -11.32 -10.90 13.66
CA LYS A 7 -10.79 -11.40 12.38
C LYS A 7 -9.68 -10.48 11.85
N MET A 8 -8.69 -11.08 11.19
CA MET A 8 -7.69 -10.35 10.41
C MET A 8 -8.29 -9.97 9.05
N MET A 9 -8.39 -8.67 8.79
CA MET A 9 -8.85 -8.13 7.51
C MET A 9 -8.24 -6.77 7.23
N ASP A 10 -8.32 -6.33 5.98
CA ASP A 10 -8.00 -4.96 5.59
C ASP A 10 -9.27 -4.08 5.58
N ALA A 11 -9.07 -2.77 5.45
CA ALA A 11 -10.19 -1.83 5.50
C ALA A 11 -11.11 -1.91 4.27
N ASN A 12 -10.57 -2.34 3.12
CA ASN A 12 -11.39 -2.61 1.94
C ASN A 12 -12.39 -3.75 2.24
N GLU A 13 -11.93 -4.88 2.79
CA GLU A 13 -12.81 -5.98 3.17
C GLU A 13 -13.81 -5.57 4.27
N ALA A 14 -13.37 -4.79 5.26
CA ALA A 14 -14.22 -4.31 6.36
C ALA A 14 -15.36 -3.41 5.86
N ALA A 15 -15.05 -2.38 5.06
CA ALA A 15 -16.04 -1.46 4.51
C ALA A 15 -16.97 -2.16 3.52
N ALA A 16 -16.43 -2.99 2.61
CA ALA A 16 -17.23 -3.76 1.66
C ALA A 16 -18.19 -4.72 2.37
N SER A 17 -17.77 -5.34 3.48
CA SER A 17 -18.61 -6.26 4.26
C SER A 17 -19.88 -5.59 4.78
N VAL A 18 -19.78 -4.35 5.26
CA VAL A 18 -20.95 -3.59 5.72
C VAL A 18 -21.77 -3.12 4.52
N ALA A 19 -21.12 -2.55 3.51
CA ALA A 19 -21.76 -2.06 2.30
C ALA A 19 -22.61 -3.15 1.60
N HIS A 20 -22.07 -4.36 1.44
CA HIS A 20 -22.75 -5.51 0.85
C HIS A 20 -23.98 -5.95 1.67
N ARG A 21 -23.85 -5.98 3.00
CA ARG A 21 -24.95 -6.42 3.87
C ARG A 21 -26.05 -5.39 4.04
N MET A 22 -25.76 -4.10 3.84
CA MET A 22 -26.71 -3.00 4.02
C MET A 22 -27.19 -2.34 2.72
N ASN A 23 -26.92 -2.94 1.54
CA ASN A 23 -27.41 -2.44 0.26
C ASN A 23 -27.94 -3.58 -0.64
N GLU A 24 -28.77 -3.20 -1.60
CA GLU A 24 -29.39 -4.09 -2.58
C GLU A 24 -28.63 -4.09 -3.91
N VAL A 25 -28.01 -2.95 -4.25
CA VAL A 25 -27.26 -2.75 -5.50
C VAL A 25 -25.87 -2.20 -5.21
N CYS A 26 -24.85 -2.80 -5.81
CA CYS A 26 -23.48 -2.31 -5.81
C CYS A 26 -23.06 -2.02 -7.25
N VAL A 27 -22.98 -0.75 -7.63
CA VAL A 27 -22.51 -0.37 -8.97
C VAL A 27 -21.03 -0.06 -8.89
N ILE A 28 -20.20 -0.67 -9.74
CA ILE A 28 -18.74 -0.63 -9.60
C ILE A 28 -18.03 -0.28 -10.91
N TYR A 29 -16.80 0.19 -10.77
CA TYR A 29 -15.78 0.22 -11.81
C TYR A 29 -14.41 0.12 -11.13
N PRO A 30 -13.47 -0.70 -11.65
CA PRO A 30 -12.22 -0.98 -10.95
C PRO A 30 -11.23 0.19 -11.04
N ILE A 31 -10.78 0.69 -9.89
CA ILE A 31 -9.67 1.62 -9.77
C ILE A 31 -8.86 1.33 -8.48
N THR A 32 -7.55 1.19 -8.60
CA THR A 32 -6.67 1.04 -7.42
C THR A 32 -6.72 2.31 -6.56
N PRO A 33 -6.75 2.23 -5.21
CA PRO A 33 -6.78 1.04 -4.36
C PRO A 33 -8.18 0.62 -3.86
N SER A 34 -9.26 1.05 -4.51
CA SER A 34 -10.64 0.72 -4.11
C SER A 34 -11.19 -0.55 -4.77
N SER A 35 -10.61 -1.03 -5.88
CA SER A 35 -11.04 -2.26 -6.59
C SER A 35 -11.34 -3.44 -5.66
N PRO A 36 -10.53 -3.75 -4.63
CA PRO A 36 -10.80 -4.89 -3.75
C PRO A 36 -12.18 -4.84 -3.08
N MET A 37 -12.75 -3.65 -2.82
CA MET A 37 -14.10 -3.55 -2.26
C MET A 37 -15.17 -4.08 -3.23
N GLY A 38 -15.05 -3.71 -4.52
CA GLY A 38 -15.94 -4.21 -5.57
C GLY A 38 -15.76 -5.71 -5.81
N GLU A 39 -14.52 -6.20 -5.82
CA GLU A 39 -14.19 -7.62 -5.95
C GLU A 39 -14.77 -8.46 -4.80
N TRP A 40 -14.70 -7.97 -3.55
CA TRP A 40 -15.31 -8.64 -2.41
C TRP A 40 -16.84 -8.69 -2.52
N ALA A 41 -17.47 -7.57 -2.89
CA ALA A 41 -18.91 -7.51 -3.08
C ALA A 41 -19.38 -8.48 -4.19
N ASP A 42 -18.65 -8.55 -5.30
CA ASP A 42 -18.91 -9.49 -6.39
C ASP A 42 -18.74 -10.95 -5.94
N ALA A 43 -17.61 -11.27 -5.29
CA ALA A 43 -17.32 -12.62 -4.81
C ALA A 43 -18.38 -13.13 -3.82
N TRP A 44 -18.84 -12.30 -2.89
CA TRP A 44 -19.91 -12.68 -1.94
C TRP A 44 -21.26 -12.85 -2.64
N SER A 45 -21.58 -12.01 -3.62
CA SER A 45 -22.82 -12.13 -4.39
C SER A 45 -22.82 -13.37 -5.28
N ALA A 46 -21.71 -13.69 -5.93
CA ALA A 46 -21.49 -14.94 -6.67
C ALA A 46 -21.60 -16.18 -5.76
N ALA A 47 -21.13 -16.07 -4.52
CA ALA A 47 -21.30 -17.08 -3.47
C ALA A 47 -22.72 -17.13 -2.87
N LYS A 48 -23.68 -16.35 -3.41
CA LYS A 48 -25.07 -16.25 -2.97
C LYS A 48 -25.23 -15.81 -1.51
N GLN A 49 -24.26 -15.06 -0.99
CA GLN A 49 -24.37 -14.43 0.31
C GLN A 49 -25.48 -13.38 0.27
N LYS A 50 -26.40 -13.47 1.23
CA LYS A 50 -27.54 -12.57 1.33
C LYS A 50 -27.21 -11.36 2.20
N ASN A 51 -27.84 -10.24 1.89
CA ASN A 51 -27.86 -9.06 2.73
C ASN A 51 -28.88 -9.21 3.89
N LEU A 52 -29.05 -8.15 4.67
CA LEU A 52 -29.93 -8.16 5.87
C LEU A 52 -31.40 -8.45 5.57
N TRP A 53 -31.86 -8.26 4.33
CA TRP A 53 -33.24 -8.52 3.88
C TRP A 53 -33.39 -9.88 3.17
N GLY A 54 -32.34 -10.69 3.13
CA GLY A 54 -32.38 -12.01 2.51
C GLY A 54 -32.25 -11.99 0.98
N VAL A 55 -31.87 -10.85 0.40
CA VAL A 55 -31.64 -10.65 -1.04
C VAL A 55 -30.14 -10.79 -1.32
N ILE A 56 -29.77 -11.34 -2.48
CA ILE A 56 -28.37 -11.34 -2.92
C ILE A 56 -28.13 -9.98 -3.59
N PRO A 57 -27.20 -9.14 -3.09
CA PRO A 57 -26.91 -7.85 -3.71
C PRO A 57 -26.57 -7.99 -5.20
N PHE A 58 -27.11 -7.10 -6.01
CA PHE A 58 -26.83 -7.06 -7.45
C PHE A 58 -25.58 -6.23 -7.70
N VAL A 59 -24.51 -6.86 -8.20
CA VAL A 59 -23.26 -6.19 -8.53
C VAL A 59 -23.20 -5.95 -10.03
N GLN A 60 -23.00 -4.70 -10.44
CA GLN A 60 -22.93 -4.31 -11.85
C GLN A 60 -21.70 -3.47 -12.13
N GLU A 61 -20.81 -4.00 -12.96
CA GLU A 61 -19.69 -3.24 -13.52
C GLU A 61 -20.17 -2.34 -14.66
N MET A 62 -19.75 -1.08 -14.67
CA MET A 62 -20.07 -0.10 -15.71
C MET A 62 -18.87 0.12 -16.64
N GLN A 63 -19.02 0.99 -17.66
CA GLN A 63 -17.94 1.32 -18.60
C GLN A 63 -16.92 2.35 -18.05
N SER A 64 -17.29 3.08 -17.00
CA SER A 64 -16.46 4.05 -16.28
C SER A 64 -17.13 4.44 -14.97
N GLU A 65 -16.40 5.12 -14.08
CA GLU A 65 -16.95 5.68 -12.84
C GLU A 65 -18.04 6.73 -13.09
N ALA A 66 -18.00 7.47 -14.22
CA ALA A 66 -19.09 8.36 -14.61
C ALA A 66 -20.39 7.57 -14.88
N GLY A 67 -20.27 6.44 -15.57
CA GLY A 67 -21.36 5.50 -15.78
C GLY A 67 -21.86 4.89 -14.48
N ALA A 68 -20.94 4.50 -13.59
CA ALA A 68 -21.26 3.98 -12.26
C ALA A 68 -22.02 5.00 -11.41
N ALA A 69 -21.62 6.27 -11.41
CA ALA A 69 -22.32 7.33 -10.68
C ALA A 69 -23.73 7.60 -11.23
N GLY A 70 -23.90 7.59 -12.56
CA GLY A 70 -25.21 7.74 -13.20
C GLY A 70 -26.15 6.56 -12.92
N ALA A 71 -25.61 5.33 -12.96
CA ALA A 71 -26.36 4.13 -12.61
C ALA A 71 -26.72 4.09 -11.12
N CYS A 72 -25.82 4.54 -10.22
CA CYS A 72 -26.16 4.76 -8.81
C CYS A 72 -27.32 5.74 -8.66
N HIS A 73 -27.22 6.90 -9.31
CA HIS A 73 -28.29 7.91 -9.28
C HIS A 73 -29.63 7.31 -9.74
N GLY A 74 -29.65 6.63 -10.90
CA GLY A 74 -30.86 5.97 -11.41
C GLY A 74 -31.42 4.91 -10.47
N SER A 75 -30.56 4.06 -9.88
CA SER A 75 -30.94 3.01 -8.93
C SER A 75 -31.59 3.58 -7.66
N LEU A 76 -31.02 4.66 -7.12
CA LEU A 76 -31.58 5.40 -5.98
C LEU A 76 -32.96 5.97 -6.32
N GLN A 77 -33.10 6.59 -7.51
CA GLN A 77 -34.38 7.12 -7.98
C GLN A 77 -35.42 6.02 -8.25
N ALA A 78 -34.98 4.81 -8.61
CA ALA A 78 -35.83 3.62 -8.76
C ALA A 78 -36.19 2.95 -7.43
N GLY A 79 -35.61 3.41 -6.31
CA GLY A 79 -36.02 3.04 -4.96
C GLY A 79 -35.15 2.02 -4.25
N ALA A 80 -34.01 1.63 -4.82
CA ALA A 80 -33.10 0.66 -4.22
C ALA A 80 -32.08 1.32 -3.27
N LEU A 81 -31.66 0.59 -2.24
CA LEU A 81 -30.47 0.94 -1.46
C LEU A 81 -29.23 0.59 -2.27
N THR A 82 -28.44 1.62 -2.60
CA THR A 82 -27.35 1.51 -3.57
C THR A 82 -26.05 2.03 -2.96
N THR A 83 -24.92 1.42 -3.33
CA THR A 83 -23.57 1.87 -2.96
C THR A 83 -22.60 1.74 -4.13
N THR A 84 -21.42 2.37 -4.00
CA THR A 84 -20.30 2.28 -4.93
C THR A 84 -18.96 2.41 -4.22
N PHE A 85 -17.89 2.01 -4.90
CA PHE A 85 -16.52 2.05 -4.42
C PHE A 85 -15.65 2.76 -5.46
N THR A 86 -14.87 3.77 -5.06
CA THR A 86 -14.05 4.55 -6.00
C THR A 86 -12.82 5.17 -5.33
N ALA A 87 -11.98 5.84 -6.12
CA ALA A 87 -10.81 6.59 -5.66
C ALA A 87 -10.34 7.56 -6.76
N SER A 88 -9.55 8.59 -6.41
CA SER A 88 -8.75 9.39 -7.34
C SER A 88 -9.51 9.87 -8.58
N GLN A 89 -9.01 9.55 -9.78
CA GLN A 89 -9.59 9.94 -11.06
C GLN A 89 -11.03 9.46 -11.21
N GLY A 90 -11.33 8.26 -10.69
CA GLY A 90 -12.65 7.69 -10.70
C GLY A 90 -13.63 8.55 -9.92
N LEU A 91 -13.23 9.04 -8.74
CA LEU A 91 -14.05 9.94 -7.93
C LEU A 91 -14.33 11.26 -8.67
N LEU A 92 -13.35 11.82 -9.37
CA LEU A 92 -13.56 13.05 -10.17
C LEU A 92 -14.63 12.87 -11.25
N LEU A 93 -14.68 11.69 -11.89
CA LEU A 93 -15.69 11.37 -12.90
C LEU A 93 -17.10 11.24 -12.30
N MET A 94 -17.23 11.03 -10.99
CA MET A 94 -18.51 10.94 -10.29
C MET A 94 -19.09 12.32 -9.89
N ILE A 95 -18.26 13.38 -9.83
CA ILE A 95 -18.63 14.72 -9.34
C ILE A 95 -19.97 15.24 -9.92
N PRO A 96 -20.22 15.17 -11.24
CA PRO A 96 -21.48 15.69 -11.79
C PRO A 96 -22.73 15.03 -11.20
N ASN A 97 -22.68 13.71 -10.99
CA ASN A 97 -23.79 12.96 -10.38
C ASN A 97 -23.85 13.16 -8.87
N MET A 98 -22.73 13.43 -8.20
CA MET A 98 -22.74 13.76 -6.77
C MET A 98 -23.61 14.99 -6.47
N TYR A 99 -23.49 16.06 -7.27
CA TYR A 99 -24.37 17.23 -7.13
C TYR A 99 -25.85 16.88 -7.29
N LYS A 100 -26.19 15.94 -8.18
CA LYS A 100 -27.57 15.50 -8.40
C LYS A 100 -28.08 14.66 -7.24
N ILE A 101 -27.31 13.69 -6.78
CA ILE A 101 -27.68 12.82 -5.64
C ILE A 101 -27.86 13.67 -4.38
N ALA A 102 -26.96 14.61 -4.10
CA ALA A 102 -27.06 15.52 -2.95
C ALA A 102 -28.21 16.53 -3.11
N GLY A 103 -28.35 17.15 -4.28
CA GLY A 103 -29.41 18.09 -4.60
C GLY A 103 -30.80 17.45 -4.64
N GLU A 104 -30.91 16.13 -4.71
CA GLU A 104 -32.18 15.41 -4.62
C GLU A 104 -32.41 14.80 -3.23
N LEU A 105 -31.49 15.02 -2.27
CA LEU A 105 -31.54 14.49 -0.90
C LEU A 105 -31.85 12.98 -0.91
N SER A 106 -31.03 12.25 -1.66
CA SER A 106 -31.13 10.80 -1.83
C SER A 106 -30.16 10.09 -0.89
N PRO A 107 -30.65 9.30 0.08
CA PRO A 107 -29.79 8.48 0.95
C PRO A 107 -28.89 7.55 0.15
N PHE A 108 -27.58 7.70 0.32
CA PHE A 108 -26.56 7.00 -0.45
C PHE A 108 -25.21 7.07 0.28
N VAL A 109 -24.46 5.97 0.26
CA VAL A 109 -23.08 5.96 0.75
C VAL A 109 -22.13 5.53 -0.36
N MET A 110 -21.16 6.40 -0.64
CA MET A 110 -20.00 6.13 -1.47
C MET A 110 -18.79 5.84 -0.58
N HIS A 111 -18.07 4.76 -0.86
CA HIS A 111 -16.87 4.38 -0.13
C HIS A 111 -15.61 4.70 -0.97
N VAL A 112 -14.71 5.48 -0.40
CA VAL A 112 -13.52 5.99 -1.09
C VAL A 112 -12.24 5.56 -0.38
N ALA A 113 -11.40 4.81 -1.08
CA ALA A 113 -10.02 4.60 -0.63
C ALA A 113 -9.17 5.77 -1.16
N ALA A 114 -9.11 6.86 -0.39
CA ALA A 114 -8.62 8.16 -0.80
C ALA A 114 -7.19 8.09 -1.39
N ARG A 115 -7.02 8.63 -2.59
CA ARG A 115 -5.83 8.46 -3.44
C ARG A 115 -5.46 9.76 -4.14
N SER A 116 -4.15 9.96 -4.32
CA SER A 116 -3.59 11.07 -5.11
C SER A 116 -4.23 11.23 -6.48
N LEU A 117 -4.52 12.47 -6.84
CA LEU A 117 -4.80 12.86 -8.22
C LEU A 117 -3.51 12.91 -9.05
N ALA A 118 -3.63 12.64 -10.35
CA ALA A 118 -2.56 12.79 -11.31
C ALA A 118 -2.31 14.28 -11.63
N TYR A 119 -1.19 14.81 -11.13
CA TYR A 119 -0.73 16.17 -11.40
C TYR A 119 0.43 16.16 -12.42
N HIS A 120 1.67 16.33 -11.96
CA HIS A 120 2.89 16.16 -12.78
C HIS A 120 3.18 14.68 -13.08
N ALA A 121 2.62 13.77 -12.28
CA ALA A 121 2.73 12.33 -12.46
C ALA A 121 1.48 11.64 -11.92
N LEU A 122 1.22 10.43 -12.43
CA LEU A 122 0.24 9.52 -11.83
C LEU A 122 0.80 8.96 -10.52
N SER A 123 -0.02 8.91 -9.48
CA SER A 123 0.24 8.06 -8.31
C SER A 123 -0.96 7.18 -8.00
N ILE A 124 -0.70 5.93 -7.62
CA ILE A 124 -1.72 5.01 -7.11
C ILE A 124 -1.93 5.15 -5.60
N TYR A 125 -1.03 5.86 -4.92
CA TYR A 125 -0.92 5.88 -3.48
C TYR A 125 -1.85 6.90 -2.80
N GLY A 126 -2.01 6.75 -1.48
CA GLY A 126 -3.03 7.43 -0.69
C GLY A 126 -2.67 8.85 -0.27
N ASP A 127 -3.56 9.80 -0.57
CA ASP A 127 -3.69 11.11 0.06
C ASP A 127 -5.13 11.60 -0.12
N HIS A 128 -5.46 12.81 0.32
CA HIS A 128 -6.83 13.34 0.31
C HIS A 128 -7.14 14.26 -0.87
N SER A 129 -6.27 14.35 -1.89
CA SER A 129 -6.50 15.28 -3.01
C SER A 129 -7.78 15.02 -3.79
N ASP A 130 -8.22 13.77 -3.87
CA ASP A 130 -9.47 13.36 -4.53
C ASP A 130 -10.72 13.75 -3.74
N VAL A 131 -10.79 13.36 -2.47
CA VAL A 131 -11.92 13.68 -1.58
C VAL A 131 -12.05 15.19 -1.36
N MET A 132 -10.92 15.91 -1.26
CA MET A 132 -10.91 17.37 -1.14
C MET A 132 -11.35 18.08 -2.42
N GLY A 133 -11.15 17.46 -3.59
CA GLY A 133 -11.70 17.92 -4.87
C GLY A 133 -13.23 17.82 -4.96
N CYS A 134 -13.86 17.13 -4.02
CA CYS A 134 -15.31 16.89 -3.99
C CYS A 134 -16.04 17.57 -2.82
N ARG A 135 -15.34 18.32 -1.97
CA ARG A 135 -15.88 18.87 -0.70
C ARG A 135 -17.07 19.83 -0.87
N GLN A 136 -17.26 20.37 -2.07
CA GLN A 136 -18.31 21.32 -2.44
C GLN A 136 -19.58 20.66 -3.02
N THR A 137 -19.56 19.34 -3.26
CA THR A 137 -20.65 18.63 -3.97
C THR A 137 -21.96 18.55 -3.18
N GLY A 138 -21.92 18.80 -1.87
CA GLY A 138 -23.05 18.58 -0.95
C GLY A 138 -23.07 17.19 -0.33
N PHE A 139 -22.06 16.35 -0.55
CA PHE A 139 -21.92 15.12 0.23
C PHE A 139 -21.44 15.44 1.64
N ALA A 140 -22.01 14.75 2.63
CA ALA A 140 -21.38 14.64 3.94
C ALA A 140 -20.09 13.81 3.79
N MET A 141 -19.03 14.15 4.51
CA MET A 141 -17.74 13.49 4.38
C MET A 141 -17.33 12.93 5.74
N LEU A 142 -17.25 11.61 5.85
CA LEU A 142 -16.93 10.88 7.08
C LEU A 142 -15.62 10.10 6.91
N CYS A 143 -14.63 10.41 7.75
CA CYS A 143 -13.28 9.88 7.70
C CYS A 143 -13.07 8.78 8.74
N SER A 144 -12.40 7.70 8.31
CA SER A 144 -11.91 6.64 9.20
C SER A 144 -10.39 6.71 9.30
N ASN A 145 -9.88 6.63 10.53
CA ASN A 145 -8.45 6.71 10.83
C ASN A 145 -7.76 5.33 10.85
N SER A 146 -8.53 4.24 10.95
CA SER A 146 -8.00 2.88 11.07
C SER A 146 -8.86 1.83 10.35
N VAL A 147 -8.35 0.59 10.27
CA VAL A 147 -9.07 -0.55 9.69
C VAL A 147 -10.35 -0.88 10.47
N GLN A 148 -10.33 -0.78 11.80
CA GLN A 148 -11.52 -0.99 12.64
C GLN A 148 -12.56 0.09 12.33
N GLU A 149 -12.13 1.36 12.27
CA GLU A 149 -13.02 2.47 11.98
C GLU A 149 -13.63 2.39 10.58
N ALA A 150 -12.91 1.88 9.58
CA ALA A 150 -13.46 1.74 8.23
C ALA A 150 -14.73 0.87 8.18
N GLY A 151 -14.79 -0.21 8.96
CA GLY A 151 -16.02 -0.98 9.11
C GLY A 151 -17.09 -0.23 9.90
N ASP A 152 -16.70 0.38 11.02
CA ASP A 152 -17.62 1.05 11.95
C ASP A 152 -18.28 2.29 11.32
N MET A 153 -17.49 3.16 10.68
CA MET A 153 -17.96 4.34 9.97
C MET A 153 -18.77 4.01 8.73
N ALA A 154 -18.56 2.84 8.09
CA ALA A 154 -19.43 2.40 7.01
C ALA A 154 -20.87 2.16 7.52
N ALA A 155 -21.03 1.56 8.70
CA ALA A 155 -22.34 1.34 9.31
C ALA A 155 -22.98 2.66 9.76
N ILE A 156 -22.20 3.53 10.43
CA ILE A 156 -22.63 4.85 10.89
C ILE A 156 -23.04 5.73 9.71
N ALA A 157 -22.26 5.75 8.61
CA ALA A 157 -22.61 6.51 7.40
C ALA A 157 -23.93 6.04 6.80
N GLN A 158 -24.16 4.73 6.73
CA GLN A 158 -25.39 4.15 6.15
C GLN A 158 -26.64 4.55 6.94
N THR A 159 -26.61 4.47 8.28
CA THR A 159 -27.76 4.89 9.08
C THR A 159 -27.92 6.41 9.11
N SER A 160 -26.81 7.16 9.15
CA SER A 160 -26.83 8.62 9.11
C SER A 160 -27.41 9.15 7.80
N THR A 161 -27.08 8.57 6.64
CA THR A 161 -27.64 9.00 5.35
C THR A 161 -29.15 8.72 5.25
N LEU A 162 -29.62 7.60 5.80
CA LEU A 162 -31.04 7.26 5.83
C LEU A 162 -31.87 8.21 6.71
N ARG A 163 -31.30 8.70 7.82
CA ARG A 163 -31.96 9.65 8.72
C ARG A 163 -31.90 11.09 8.21
N SER A 164 -30.73 11.52 7.73
CA SER A 164 -30.50 12.91 7.28
C SER A 164 -30.97 13.19 5.86
N ARG A 165 -31.10 12.14 5.03
CA ARG A 165 -31.26 12.20 3.57
C ARG A 165 -30.10 12.83 2.80
N VAL A 166 -29.03 13.23 3.49
CA VAL A 166 -27.82 13.75 2.86
C VAL A 166 -26.95 12.55 2.48
N PRO A 167 -26.43 12.45 1.25
CA PRO A 167 -25.55 11.36 0.85
C PRO A 167 -24.17 11.51 1.51
N PHE A 168 -23.52 10.38 1.80
CA PHE A 168 -22.23 10.31 2.49
C PHE A 168 -21.12 9.81 1.58
N MET A 169 -19.97 10.46 1.67
CA MET A 169 -18.68 9.97 1.26
C MET A 169 -17.96 9.45 2.51
N HIS A 170 -17.96 8.13 2.71
CA HIS A 170 -17.12 7.50 3.72
C HIS A 170 -15.75 7.21 3.11
N PHE A 171 -14.68 7.75 3.69
CA PHE A 171 -13.34 7.59 3.14
C PHE A 171 -12.29 7.23 4.19
N PHE A 172 -11.25 6.56 3.71
CA PHE A 172 -10.07 6.16 4.47
C PHE A 172 -8.85 6.14 3.55
N ASP A 173 -7.66 6.21 4.14
CA ASP A 173 -6.44 6.43 3.36
C ASP A 173 -6.09 5.23 2.48
N GLY A 174 -5.95 5.48 1.18
CA GLY A 174 -5.53 4.50 0.19
C GLY A 174 -4.18 3.89 0.54
N PHE A 175 -4.07 2.56 0.39
CA PHE A 175 -2.97 1.72 0.87
C PHE A 175 -2.80 1.73 2.39
N ARG A 176 -2.46 2.89 2.98
CA ARG A 176 -2.09 3.03 4.39
C ARG A 176 -3.15 2.48 5.35
N THR A 177 -4.42 2.63 5.00
CA THR A 177 -5.55 2.00 5.69
C THR A 177 -6.21 0.92 4.81
N SER A 178 -6.43 1.20 3.52
CA SER A 178 -7.18 0.30 2.64
C SER A 178 -6.56 -1.09 2.44
N HIS A 179 -5.23 -1.21 2.57
CA HIS A 179 -4.47 -2.46 2.40
C HIS A 179 -3.71 -2.89 3.67
N GLU A 180 -3.81 -2.12 4.75
CA GLU A 180 -3.29 -2.54 6.04
C GLU A 180 -4.18 -3.64 6.60
N ILE A 181 -3.60 -4.79 6.96
CA ILE A 181 -4.31 -5.89 7.59
C ILE A 181 -4.19 -5.74 9.10
N LYS A 182 -5.32 -5.68 9.82
CA LYS A 182 -5.38 -5.63 11.28
C LYS A 182 -6.37 -6.64 11.83
N LYS A 183 -6.16 -7.03 13.09
CA LYS A 183 -7.14 -7.81 13.87
C LYS A 183 -8.24 -6.87 14.33
N ILE A 184 -9.44 -7.00 13.80
CA ILE A 184 -10.57 -6.13 14.16
C ILE A 184 -11.74 -6.91 14.74
N LYS A 185 -12.58 -6.22 15.51
CA LYS A 185 -13.89 -6.68 15.96
C LYS A 185 -14.87 -6.57 14.80
N LEU A 186 -15.45 -7.69 14.38
CA LEU A 186 -16.46 -7.68 13.33
C LEU A 186 -17.79 -7.11 13.82
N ILE A 187 -18.47 -6.39 12.94
CA ILE A 187 -19.85 -5.97 13.14
C ILE A 187 -20.75 -7.12 12.70
N SER A 188 -21.53 -7.67 13.63
CA SER A 188 -22.46 -8.75 13.34
C SER A 188 -23.71 -8.24 12.61
N ASP A 189 -24.48 -9.15 12.01
CA ASP A 189 -25.75 -8.79 11.38
C ASP A 189 -26.77 -8.27 12.41
N ASP A 190 -26.70 -8.74 13.65
CA ASP A 190 -27.56 -8.26 14.74
C ASP A 190 -27.19 -6.85 15.17
N ASP A 191 -25.90 -6.51 15.19
CA ASP A 191 -25.44 -5.14 15.43
C ASP A 191 -25.94 -4.20 14.32
N LEU A 192 -25.85 -4.62 13.06
CA LEU A 192 -26.36 -3.83 11.93
C LEU A 192 -27.89 -3.67 11.97
N ARG A 193 -28.63 -4.72 12.38
CA ARG A 193 -30.08 -4.63 12.61
C ARG A 193 -30.41 -3.67 13.75
N ALA A 194 -29.66 -3.71 14.85
CA ALA A 194 -29.82 -2.79 15.97
C ALA A 194 -29.54 -1.35 15.53
N MET A 195 -28.52 -1.12 14.70
CA MET A 195 -28.25 0.19 14.08
C MET A 195 -29.42 0.67 13.19
N LEU A 196 -30.11 -0.24 12.49
CA LEU A 196 -31.30 0.10 11.69
C LEU A 196 -32.58 0.33 12.52
N ASP A 197 -32.59 0.03 13.82
CA ASP A 197 -33.77 0.26 14.65
C ASP A 197 -34.14 1.76 14.70
N GLY A 198 -35.41 2.07 14.42
CA GLY A 198 -35.88 3.46 14.28
C GLY A 198 -35.43 4.19 13.01
N VAL A 199 -34.72 3.53 12.07
CA VAL A 199 -34.29 4.10 10.80
C VAL A 199 -35.22 3.66 9.66
N ASP A 200 -35.74 4.59 8.86
CA ASP A 200 -36.58 4.26 7.69
C ASP A 200 -35.76 3.81 6.48
N TYR A 201 -35.24 2.58 6.53
CA TYR A 201 -34.52 1.97 5.40
C TYR A 201 -35.39 1.69 4.17
N LYS A 202 -36.72 1.93 4.24
CA LYS A 202 -37.63 1.86 3.09
C LYS A 202 -37.81 3.23 2.41
N PHE A 203 -37.06 4.25 2.83
CA PHE A 203 -37.21 5.61 2.31
C PHE A 203 -37.11 5.67 0.77
N ASN A 204 -36.06 5.08 0.18
CA ASN A 204 -35.86 5.09 -1.27
C ASN A 204 -37.05 4.43 -1.99
N ALA A 205 -37.47 3.25 -1.54
CA ALA A 205 -38.60 2.53 -2.12
C ALA A 205 -39.92 3.32 -2.04
N LYS A 206 -40.19 4.01 -0.91
CA LYS A 206 -41.37 4.87 -0.75
C LYS A 206 -41.37 6.07 -1.69
N HIS A 207 -40.20 6.53 -2.10
CA HIS A 207 -40.00 7.71 -2.96
C HIS A 207 -39.50 7.34 -4.36
N ALA A 208 -39.65 6.09 -4.78
CA ALA A 208 -39.24 5.65 -6.11
C ALA A 208 -40.02 6.35 -7.23
N LEU A 209 -39.38 6.56 -8.38
CA LEU A 209 -40.06 6.87 -9.63
C LEU A 209 -40.91 5.65 -10.02
N ASN A 210 -42.23 5.81 -9.96
CA ASN A 210 -43.18 4.74 -10.23
C ASN A 210 -44.30 5.26 -11.15
N PRO A 211 -44.56 4.62 -12.31
CA PRO A 211 -45.61 5.07 -13.23
C PRO A 211 -47.02 5.03 -12.63
N GLN A 212 -47.25 4.28 -11.55
CA GLN A 212 -48.52 4.27 -10.82
C GLN A 212 -48.68 5.46 -9.87
N LYS A 213 -47.58 6.15 -9.52
CA LYS A 213 -47.53 7.35 -8.68
C LYS A 213 -46.47 8.32 -9.23
N PRO A 214 -46.66 8.85 -10.44
CA PRO A 214 -45.60 9.55 -11.15
C PRO A 214 -45.26 10.87 -10.47
N VAL A 215 -43.96 11.18 -10.44
CA VAL A 215 -43.42 12.48 -10.04
C VAL A 215 -42.34 12.90 -11.04
N ILE A 216 -42.05 14.20 -11.10
CA ILE A 216 -40.94 14.75 -11.90
C ILE A 216 -39.82 15.23 -10.98
N ARG A 217 -38.57 14.98 -11.37
CA ARG A 217 -37.36 15.42 -10.67
C ARG A 217 -36.34 15.94 -11.68
N GLY A 218 -35.43 16.79 -11.24
CA GLY A 218 -34.40 17.35 -12.12
C GLY A 218 -34.93 18.30 -13.19
N THR A 219 -35.95 19.09 -12.88
CA THR A 219 -36.48 20.13 -13.78
C THR A 219 -35.43 21.19 -14.10
N ALA A 220 -35.54 21.84 -15.25
CA ALA A 220 -34.85 23.11 -15.50
C ALA A 220 -35.59 24.24 -14.77
N GLN A 221 -34.87 25.06 -14.00
CA GLN A 221 -35.42 26.16 -13.22
C GLN A 221 -34.78 27.48 -13.63
N ASN A 222 -35.58 28.54 -13.71
CA ASN A 222 -35.13 29.89 -14.00
C ASN A 222 -34.56 30.56 -12.72
N PRO A 223 -33.92 31.74 -12.85
CA PRO A 223 -33.39 32.48 -11.71
C PRO A 223 -34.42 32.92 -10.67
N ASP A 224 -35.71 32.94 -11.04
CA ASP A 224 -36.83 33.32 -10.17
C ASP A 224 -37.08 32.35 -9.01
N VAL A 225 -36.69 31.07 -9.13
CA VAL A 225 -36.90 30.05 -8.09
C VAL A 225 -35.69 29.18 -7.76
N PHE A 226 -34.65 29.15 -8.60
CA PHE A 226 -33.50 28.26 -8.40
C PHE A 226 -32.79 28.52 -7.06
N PHE A 227 -32.57 29.79 -6.71
CA PHE A 227 -31.85 30.12 -5.47
C PHE A 227 -32.64 29.68 -4.24
N GLN A 228 -33.94 29.97 -4.20
CA GLN A 228 -34.83 29.55 -3.12
C GLN A 228 -34.90 28.02 -3.01
N GLY A 229 -34.94 27.31 -4.15
CA GLY A 229 -34.90 25.85 -4.18
C GLY A 229 -33.61 25.27 -3.61
N ARG A 230 -32.46 25.92 -3.87
CA ARG A 230 -31.16 25.49 -3.34
C ARG A 230 -31.03 25.67 -1.83
N GLU A 231 -31.52 26.80 -1.31
CA GLU A 231 -31.51 27.14 0.13
C GLU A 231 -32.57 26.37 0.94
N ALA A 232 -33.65 25.91 0.30
CA ALA A 232 -34.71 25.13 0.97
C ALA A 232 -34.21 23.82 1.60
N GLN A 233 -32.99 23.39 1.25
CA GLN A 233 -32.36 22.16 1.75
C GLN A 233 -31.55 22.35 3.04
N ASN A 234 -31.28 23.60 3.47
CA ASN A 234 -30.32 23.88 4.55
C ASN A 234 -30.63 23.12 5.84
N LYS A 235 -31.91 23.04 6.24
CA LYS A 235 -32.34 22.31 7.44
C LYS A 235 -31.91 20.83 7.48
N TYR A 236 -31.70 20.20 6.31
CA TYR A 236 -31.21 18.82 6.24
C TYR A 236 -29.72 18.75 6.56
N TYR A 237 -28.95 19.71 6.05
CA TYR A 237 -27.50 19.82 6.31
C TYR A 237 -27.21 20.25 7.75
N ASP A 238 -27.98 21.20 8.29
CA ASP A 238 -27.86 21.66 9.68
C ASP A 238 -28.04 20.52 10.69
N ALA A 239 -28.88 19.53 10.34
CA ALA A 239 -29.15 18.37 11.18
C ALA A 239 -28.07 17.26 11.12
N VAL A 240 -27.21 17.25 10.09
CA VAL A 240 -26.28 16.13 9.85
C VAL A 240 -25.35 15.90 11.03
N ALA A 241 -24.72 16.94 11.56
CA ALA A 241 -23.75 16.78 12.64
C ALA A 241 -24.36 16.14 13.90
N GLY A 242 -25.57 16.56 14.27
CA GLY A 242 -26.33 15.97 15.39
C GLY A 242 -26.72 14.53 15.12
N ILE A 243 -27.24 14.23 13.92
CA ILE A 243 -27.62 12.88 13.51
C ILE A 243 -26.41 11.94 13.56
N VAL A 244 -25.26 12.35 13.01
CA VAL A 244 -24.04 11.52 13.00
C VAL A 244 -23.57 11.26 14.43
N GLN A 245 -23.58 12.27 15.31
CA GLN A 245 -23.22 12.07 16.71
C GLN A 245 -24.16 11.08 17.41
N GLU A 246 -25.47 11.19 17.19
CA GLU A 246 -26.45 10.25 17.74
C GLU A 246 -26.23 8.81 17.23
N GLU A 247 -25.88 8.64 15.95
CA GLU A 247 -25.55 7.34 15.37
C GLU A 247 -24.24 6.78 15.94
N MET A 248 -23.24 7.61 16.20
CA MET A 248 -22.02 7.22 16.91
C MET A 248 -22.30 6.78 18.35
N ASP A 249 -23.15 7.51 19.07
CA ASP A 249 -23.56 7.16 20.45
C ASP A 249 -24.39 5.87 20.48
N LYS A 250 -25.24 5.66 19.47
CA LYS A 250 -25.99 4.42 19.29
C LYS A 250 -25.05 3.26 19.00
N PHE A 251 -24.07 3.46 18.11
CA PHE A 251 -23.05 2.48 17.79
C PHE A 251 -22.24 2.07 19.03
N ALA A 252 -21.91 3.03 19.89
CA ALA A 252 -21.22 2.78 21.15
C ALA A 252 -22.04 1.90 22.11
N LYS A 253 -23.35 2.13 22.22
CA LYS A 253 -24.25 1.30 23.04
C LYS A 253 -24.36 -0.14 22.53
N ILE A 254 -24.26 -0.35 21.22
CA ILE A 254 -24.34 -1.67 20.59
C ILE A 254 -23.01 -2.41 20.71
N THR A 255 -21.91 -1.72 20.41
CA THR A 255 -20.62 -2.36 20.14
C THR A 255 -19.55 -2.11 21.21
N GLY A 256 -19.79 -1.17 22.12
CA GLY A 256 -18.85 -0.70 23.13
C GLY A 256 -17.78 0.27 22.60
N ARG A 257 -17.81 0.65 21.32
CA ARG A 257 -16.83 1.56 20.70
C ARG A 257 -17.44 2.94 20.51
N GLN A 258 -16.96 3.92 21.28
CA GLN A 258 -17.42 5.30 21.23
C GLN A 258 -16.61 6.10 20.21
N TYR A 259 -17.32 6.92 19.43
CA TYR A 259 -16.77 7.89 18.51
C TYR A 259 -17.47 9.24 18.72
N HIS A 260 -16.81 10.32 18.32
CA HIS A 260 -17.44 11.62 18.20
C HIS A 260 -17.16 12.21 16.82
N ILE A 261 -17.96 13.17 16.39
CA ILE A 261 -17.72 13.85 15.10
C ILE A 261 -16.34 14.55 15.07
N VAL A 262 -15.84 14.94 16.25
CA VAL A 262 -14.45 15.32 16.51
C VAL A 262 -14.02 14.70 17.85
N ASP A 263 -12.97 13.88 17.82
CA ASP A 263 -12.40 13.26 19.01
C ASP A 263 -11.16 14.01 19.49
N TYR A 264 -11.04 14.24 20.79
CA TYR A 264 -9.83 14.75 21.42
C TYR A 264 -9.11 13.63 22.17
N THR A 265 -7.79 13.57 22.03
CA THR A 265 -6.92 12.70 22.85
C THR A 265 -5.66 13.47 23.26
N GLY A 266 -5.21 13.29 24.50
CA GLY A 266 -4.00 13.94 25.01
C GLY A 266 -4.11 14.43 26.45
N ALA A 267 -3.18 15.31 26.84
CA ALA A 267 -3.13 15.90 28.16
C ALA A 267 -4.34 16.84 28.39
N LYS A 268 -5.03 16.72 29.54
CA LYS A 268 -6.17 17.60 29.86
C LYS A 268 -5.80 19.10 29.88
N ASP A 269 -4.54 19.40 30.17
CA ASP A 269 -3.94 20.73 30.18
C ASP A 269 -2.99 20.94 28.98
N ALA A 270 -3.28 20.30 27.83
CA ALA A 270 -2.47 20.46 26.63
C ALA A 270 -2.32 21.93 26.22
N GLU A 271 -1.10 22.31 25.82
CA GLU A 271 -0.78 23.64 25.33
C GLU A 271 -0.62 23.68 23.80
N ASN A 272 -0.31 22.53 23.19
CA ASN A 272 -0.11 22.42 21.74
C ASN A 272 -0.93 21.24 21.22
N VAL A 273 -1.73 21.48 20.19
CA VAL A 273 -2.63 20.45 19.61
C VAL A 273 -2.42 20.33 18.11
N ILE A 274 -2.45 19.10 17.61
CA ILE A 274 -2.54 18.82 16.17
C ILE A 274 -4.00 18.54 15.79
N VAL A 275 -4.50 19.16 14.73
CA VAL A 275 -5.78 18.78 14.08
C VAL A 275 -5.46 17.98 12.82
N VAL A 276 -6.02 16.79 12.69
CA VAL A 276 -5.69 15.85 11.60
C VAL A 276 -6.87 14.94 11.27
N MET A 277 -6.85 14.41 10.04
CA MET A 277 -7.81 13.44 9.51
C MET A 277 -7.08 12.22 8.93
N GLY A 278 -7.70 11.05 9.00
CA GLY A 278 -7.19 9.81 8.43
C GLY A 278 -6.11 9.16 9.30
N SER A 279 -5.35 8.25 8.71
CA SER A 279 -4.38 7.40 9.43
C SER A 279 -3.25 8.16 10.12
N GLY A 280 -2.98 9.40 9.71
CA GLY A 280 -2.06 10.27 10.44
C GLY A 280 -2.49 10.52 11.89
N ALA A 281 -3.79 10.45 12.19
CA ALA A 281 -4.33 10.59 13.54
C ALA A 281 -3.83 9.49 14.49
N GLU A 282 -3.76 8.23 14.03
CA GLU A 282 -3.25 7.11 14.82
C GLU A 282 -1.77 7.30 15.16
N THR A 283 -0.96 7.74 14.19
CA THR A 283 0.47 8.03 14.40
C THR A 283 0.68 9.21 15.37
N VAL A 284 -0.11 10.29 15.25
CA VAL A 284 0.00 11.43 16.18
C VAL A 284 -0.38 10.99 17.59
N GLU A 285 -1.45 10.22 17.74
CA GLU A 285 -1.89 9.71 19.04
C GLU A 285 -0.81 8.87 19.71
N GLU A 286 -0.20 7.93 18.98
CA GLU A 286 0.90 7.10 19.50
C GLU A 286 2.11 7.96 19.91
N ALA A 287 2.44 8.99 19.12
CA ALA A 287 3.52 9.91 19.44
C ALA A 287 3.23 10.74 20.72
N ILE A 288 2.01 11.26 20.89
CA ILE A 288 1.66 12.05 22.08
C ILE A 288 1.51 11.18 23.33
N GLU A 289 1.09 9.92 23.21
CA GLU A 289 1.05 8.98 24.33
C GLU A 289 2.46 8.84 24.94
N TYR A 290 3.46 8.61 24.10
CA TYR A 290 4.86 8.56 24.52
C TYR A 290 5.35 9.91 25.08
N LEU A 291 5.15 11.02 24.36
CA LEU A 291 5.68 12.33 24.74
C LEU A 291 5.02 12.87 26.02
N ASN A 292 3.72 12.68 26.21
CA ASN A 292 3.01 13.11 27.42
C ASN A 292 3.40 12.26 28.64
N ALA A 293 3.68 10.96 28.46
CA ALA A 293 4.27 10.13 29.52
C ALA A 293 5.64 10.66 30.00
N HIS A 294 6.32 11.44 29.15
CA HIS A 294 7.58 12.14 29.46
C HIS A 294 7.39 13.63 29.80
N GLY A 295 6.18 14.04 30.20
CA GLY A 295 5.90 15.37 30.73
C GLY A 295 5.56 16.44 29.69
N ALA A 296 5.38 16.08 28.42
CA ALA A 296 4.85 16.99 27.42
C ALA A 296 3.36 17.29 27.67
N LYS A 297 2.87 18.40 27.10
CA LYS A 297 1.48 18.86 27.20
C LYS A 297 0.84 18.94 25.81
N LEU A 298 0.68 17.78 25.19
CA LEU A 298 0.29 17.66 23.79
C LEU A 298 -1.09 17.02 23.67
N GLY A 299 -1.79 17.36 22.59
CA GLY A 299 -3.03 16.69 22.22
C GLY A 299 -3.24 16.58 20.71
N VAL A 300 -4.25 15.82 20.34
CA VAL A 300 -4.70 15.64 18.97
C VAL A 300 -6.22 15.77 18.90
N LEU A 301 -6.70 16.48 17.88
CA LEU A 301 -8.10 16.55 17.48
C LEU A 301 -8.25 15.77 16.17
N LYS A 302 -9.00 14.67 16.23
CA LYS A 302 -9.28 13.79 15.10
C LYS A 302 -10.63 14.16 14.52
N VAL A 303 -10.67 14.62 13.28
CA VAL A 303 -11.92 15.02 12.62
C VAL A 303 -12.49 13.82 11.87
N HIS A 304 -13.56 13.23 12.41
CA HIS A 304 -14.29 12.15 11.73
C HIS A 304 -15.27 12.73 10.70
N LEU A 305 -16.16 13.64 11.12
CA LEU A 305 -17.06 14.32 10.19
C LEU A 305 -16.38 15.58 9.66
N TYR A 306 -15.90 15.56 8.41
CA TYR A 306 -15.31 16.75 7.79
C TYR A 306 -16.36 17.67 7.13
N ARG A 307 -17.44 17.08 6.59
CA ARG A 307 -18.57 17.84 6.02
C ARG A 307 -19.92 17.28 6.47
N PRO A 308 -20.87 18.14 6.87
CA PRO A 308 -20.71 19.55 7.22
C PRO A 308 -19.64 19.77 8.30
N PHE A 309 -18.89 20.87 8.22
CA PHE A 309 -17.73 21.06 9.11
C PHE A 309 -18.17 21.30 10.56
N PRO A 310 -17.70 20.51 11.54
CA PRO A 310 -18.22 20.50 12.90
C PRO A 310 -17.54 21.56 13.78
N ALA A 311 -17.61 22.84 13.38
CA ALA A 311 -16.89 23.94 14.03
C ALA A 311 -17.12 24.00 15.56
N GLN A 312 -18.37 23.93 16.01
CA GLN A 312 -18.72 23.97 17.43
C GLN A 312 -18.16 22.77 18.20
N ALA A 313 -18.21 21.56 17.62
CA ALA A 313 -17.68 20.37 18.28
C ALA A 313 -16.15 20.40 18.34
N LEU A 314 -15.48 20.90 17.30
CA LEU A 314 -14.04 21.10 17.28
C LEU A 314 -13.58 22.05 18.39
N VAL A 315 -14.22 23.21 18.50
CA VAL A 315 -13.90 24.21 19.54
C VAL A 315 -14.18 23.65 20.93
N LYS A 316 -15.31 22.94 21.10
CA LYS A 316 -15.69 22.32 22.38
C LYS A 316 -14.73 21.20 22.81
N ALA A 317 -14.21 20.43 21.88
CA ALA A 317 -13.27 19.34 22.16
C ALA A 317 -11.86 19.85 22.50
N MET A 318 -11.52 21.08 22.11
CA MET A 318 -10.21 21.67 22.35
C MET A 318 -10.06 22.17 23.80
N PRO A 319 -8.99 21.77 24.53
CA PRO A 319 -8.73 22.30 25.87
C PRO A 319 -8.55 23.82 25.88
N ALA A 320 -9.06 24.48 26.92
CA ALA A 320 -8.93 25.94 27.07
C ALA A 320 -7.49 26.42 27.28
N THR A 321 -6.56 25.52 27.62
CA THR A 321 -5.13 25.79 27.82
C THR A 321 -4.32 25.86 26.53
N VAL A 322 -4.93 25.55 25.38
CA VAL A 322 -4.25 25.50 24.09
C VAL A 322 -3.74 26.88 23.67
N LYS A 323 -2.45 26.96 23.36
CA LYS A 323 -1.74 28.14 22.89
C LYS A 323 -1.41 28.06 21.40
N THR A 324 -1.20 26.85 20.89
CA THR A 324 -0.91 26.61 19.47
C THR A 324 -1.72 25.45 18.91
N VAL A 325 -2.10 25.61 17.64
CA VAL A 325 -2.83 24.60 16.85
C VAL A 325 -2.07 24.39 15.55
N SER A 326 -1.62 23.16 15.29
CA SER A 326 -1.05 22.77 14.01
C SER A 326 -2.04 21.91 13.24
N VAL A 327 -2.41 22.33 12.04
CA VAL A 327 -3.37 21.61 11.19
C VAL A 327 -2.62 20.89 10.09
N LEU A 328 -2.83 19.57 9.99
CA LEU A 328 -2.17 18.71 9.02
C LEU A 328 -3.13 18.30 7.92
N ASP A 329 -2.86 18.79 6.72
CA ASP A 329 -3.58 18.45 5.51
C ASP A 329 -2.81 17.41 4.69
N ARG A 330 -3.51 16.34 4.30
CA ARG A 330 -2.98 15.32 3.40
C ARG A 330 -3.28 15.64 1.94
N THR A 331 -3.13 16.90 1.54
CA THR A 331 -3.38 17.37 0.16
C THR A 331 -2.52 18.59 -0.16
N LYS A 332 -2.51 19.04 -1.42
CA LYS A 332 -1.89 20.29 -1.84
C LYS A 332 -2.79 21.03 -2.81
N GLU A 333 -3.23 22.23 -2.43
CA GLU A 333 -3.92 23.16 -3.33
C GLU A 333 -2.93 24.24 -3.82
N SER A 334 -2.41 24.08 -5.04
CA SER A 334 -1.42 25.00 -5.60
C SER A 334 -2.00 26.41 -5.77
N GLY A 335 -1.42 27.38 -5.07
CA GLY A 335 -1.81 28.80 -5.12
C GLY A 335 -2.88 29.21 -4.11
N SER A 336 -3.39 28.29 -3.28
CA SER A 336 -4.31 28.63 -2.20
C SER A 336 -3.61 29.36 -1.05
N LEU A 337 -4.40 30.04 -0.20
CA LEU A 337 -3.90 30.63 1.05
C LEU A 337 -3.52 29.58 2.11
N GLY A 338 -4.02 28.35 1.93
CA GLY A 338 -3.76 27.21 2.78
C GLY A 338 -4.63 26.03 2.35
N GLU A 339 -4.36 24.86 2.89
CA GLU A 339 -5.09 23.64 2.57
C GLU A 339 -6.49 23.58 3.24
N PRO A 340 -7.40 22.72 2.75
CA PRO A 340 -8.82 22.77 3.12
C PRO A 340 -9.11 22.67 4.62
N LEU A 341 -8.49 21.70 5.33
CA LEU A 341 -8.73 21.54 6.76
C LEU A 341 -8.16 22.72 7.54
N TYR A 342 -6.95 23.18 7.19
CA TYR A 342 -6.37 24.39 7.76
C TYR A 342 -7.28 25.61 7.62
N LEU A 343 -7.84 25.86 6.44
CA LEU A 343 -8.74 27.00 6.22
C LEU A 343 -10.01 26.89 7.08
N ASP A 344 -10.62 25.70 7.16
CA ASP A 344 -11.82 25.48 7.98
C ASP A 344 -11.53 25.67 9.48
N VAL A 345 -10.39 25.18 9.97
CA VAL A 345 -9.97 25.35 11.37
C VAL A 345 -9.69 26.82 11.69
N VAL A 346 -8.99 27.54 10.81
CA VAL A 346 -8.75 28.98 10.95
C VAL A 346 -10.08 29.72 11.07
N THR A 347 -11.04 29.43 10.19
CA THR A 347 -12.36 30.06 10.23
C THR A 347 -13.10 29.72 11.52
N ALA A 348 -13.16 28.45 11.91
CA ALA A 348 -13.88 28.00 13.10
C ALA A 348 -13.35 28.63 14.39
N ILE A 349 -12.02 28.61 14.60
CA ILE A 349 -11.40 29.19 15.79
C ILE A 349 -11.53 30.72 15.78
N SER A 350 -11.34 31.38 14.63
CA SER A 350 -11.46 32.84 14.54
C SER A 350 -12.88 33.33 14.81
N GLN A 351 -13.89 32.59 14.32
CA GLN A 351 -15.29 32.89 14.60
C GLN A 351 -15.63 32.66 16.07
N ALA A 352 -15.20 31.54 16.66
CA ALA A 352 -15.39 31.28 18.09
C ALA A 352 -14.76 32.38 18.96
N PHE A 353 -13.58 32.88 18.60
CA PHE A 353 -12.97 34.01 19.28
C PHE A 353 -13.78 35.31 19.13
N SER A 354 -14.22 35.63 17.91
CA SER A 354 -15.02 36.82 17.63
C SER A 354 -16.39 36.80 18.32
N ASN A 355 -16.94 35.61 18.54
CA ASN A 355 -18.19 35.40 19.28
C ASN A 355 -18.00 35.35 20.82
N GLY A 356 -16.76 35.37 21.31
CA GLY A 356 -16.46 35.25 22.75
C GLY A 356 -16.62 33.85 23.33
N GLU A 357 -16.65 32.81 22.48
CA GLU A 357 -16.72 31.39 22.91
C GLU A 357 -15.37 30.89 23.45
N ILE A 358 -14.26 31.49 23.01
CA ILE A 358 -12.92 31.25 23.54
C ILE A 358 -12.27 32.55 23.99
N ALA A 359 -11.50 32.51 25.07
CA ALA A 359 -10.92 33.70 25.70
C ALA A 359 -9.72 34.30 24.92
N SER A 360 -9.01 33.48 24.16
CA SER A 360 -7.83 33.88 23.40
C SER A 360 -7.74 33.13 22.09
N LEU A 361 -7.26 33.81 21.05
CA LEU A 361 -6.97 33.20 19.75
C LEU A 361 -5.60 32.49 19.80
N PRO A 362 -5.54 31.13 19.74
CA PRO A 362 -4.27 30.42 19.66
C PRO A 362 -3.55 30.73 18.33
N LYS A 363 -2.24 30.52 18.29
CA LYS A 363 -1.50 30.58 17.02
C LYS A 363 -1.84 29.35 16.18
N ILE A 364 -2.21 29.55 14.92
CA ILE A 364 -2.62 28.46 14.02
C ILE A 364 -1.59 28.33 12.90
N TYR A 365 -1.08 27.12 12.70
CA TYR A 365 -0.11 26.78 11.66
C TYR A 365 -0.67 25.68 10.76
N GLY A 366 -0.56 25.83 9.45
CA GLY A 366 -0.90 24.80 8.47
C GLY A 366 0.33 24.06 7.97
N GLY A 367 0.20 22.76 7.74
CA GLY A 367 1.26 21.93 7.22
C GLY A 367 0.74 20.79 6.34
N ARG A 368 1.56 20.38 5.38
CA ARG A 368 1.27 19.24 4.51
C ARG A 368 2.09 18.03 4.88
N TYR A 369 1.46 16.86 4.82
CA TYR A 369 2.12 15.59 5.07
C TYR A 369 1.58 14.50 4.14
N GLY A 370 2.30 13.39 4.03
CA GLY A 370 1.72 12.12 3.58
C GLY A 370 1.17 12.07 2.15
N LEU A 371 1.52 13.03 1.28
CA LEU A 371 1.09 13.03 -0.13
C LEU A 371 1.57 11.76 -0.82
N SER A 372 0.70 11.11 -1.59
CA SER A 372 1.02 9.86 -2.29
C SER A 372 1.65 8.78 -1.38
N SER A 373 1.06 8.56 -0.20
CA SER A 373 1.56 7.65 0.84
C SER A 373 3.01 7.89 1.25
N LYS A 374 3.52 9.13 1.11
CA LYS A 374 4.76 9.53 1.78
C LYS A 374 4.66 9.17 3.27
N GLU A 375 5.73 8.64 3.83
CA GLU A 375 5.70 8.21 5.21
C GLU A 375 5.40 9.37 6.17
N PHE A 376 4.71 9.03 7.25
CA PHE A 376 4.44 9.94 8.36
C PHE A 376 4.60 9.18 9.66
N THR A 377 5.72 9.43 10.33
CA THR A 377 6.16 8.69 11.51
C THR A 377 5.98 9.51 12.79
N PRO A 378 6.10 8.91 13.99
CA PRO A 378 6.08 9.63 15.25
C PRO A 378 7.15 10.73 15.34
N ALA A 379 8.32 10.51 14.73
CA ALA A 379 9.37 11.53 14.62
C ALA A 379 8.91 12.77 13.86
N MET A 380 8.14 12.57 12.78
CA MET A 380 7.57 13.66 11.99
C MET A 380 6.46 14.38 12.76
N ALA A 381 5.60 13.65 13.48
CA ALA A 381 4.59 14.24 14.36
C ALA A 381 5.26 15.09 15.47
N LYS A 382 6.35 14.60 16.08
CA LYS A 382 7.15 15.36 17.03
C LYS A 382 7.71 16.66 16.41
N ALA A 383 8.24 16.61 15.20
CA ALA A 383 8.76 17.79 14.51
C ALA A 383 7.68 18.88 14.28
N VAL A 384 6.42 18.48 14.08
CA VAL A 384 5.28 19.41 14.00
C VAL A 384 5.05 20.13 15.33
N PHE A 385 5.07 19.40 16.44
CA PHE A 385 4.97 20.01 17.78
C PHE A 385 6.17 20.90 18.09
N ASP A 386 7.39 20.46 17.76
CA ASP A 386 8.62 21.24 17.96
C ASP A 386 8.58 22.55 17.16
N ASN A 387 8.06 22.53 15.92
CA ASN A 387 7.89 23.73 15.08
C ASN A 387 6.97 24.75 15.75
N ALA A 388 5.85 24.31 16.31
CA ALA A 388 4.83 25.18 16.91
C ALA A 388 5.36 26.02 18.09
N VAL A 389 6.35 25.51 18.82
CA VAL A 389 6.98 26.19 19.97
C VAL A 389 8.35 26.77 19.66
N SER A 390 8.84 26.63 18.43
CA SER A 390 10.13 27.15 18.01
C SER A 390 10.16 28.69 18.02
N ALA A 391 11.37 29.28 18.02
CA ALA A 391 11.53 30.73 17.98
C ALA A 391 11.02 31.37 16.68
N LYS A 392 11.02 30.60 15.58
CA LYS A 392 10.53 31.02 14.26
C LYS A 392 9.70 29.90 13.62
N PRO A 393 8.46 29.69 14.08
CA PRO A 393 7.59 28.65 13.53
C PRO A 393 7.35 28.88 12.04
N VAL A 394 7.48 27.82 11.26
CA VAL A 394 7.17 27.83 9.83
C VAL A 394 5.67 27.57 9.67
N ASN A 395 4.97 28.46 8.98
CA ASN A 395 3.60 28.24 8.51
C ASN A 395 3.60 27.77 7.05
N GLY A 396 2.62 26.97 6.66
CA GLY A 396 2.55 26.36 5.32
C GLY A 396 3.67 25.34 5.08
N PHE A 397 4.14 24.69 6.15
CA PHE A 397 5.29 23.78 6.14
C PHE A 397 5.00 22.47 5.40
N THR A 398 6.05 21.69 5.17
CA THR A 398 5.95 20.28 4.76
C THR A 398 6.69 19.40 5.77
N VAL A 399 6.28 18.15 5.92
CA VAL A 399 7.02 17.17 6.74
C VAL A 399 7.12 15.84 5.99
N GLY A 400 8.28 15.18 6.12
CA GLY A 400 8.59 13.93 5.41
C GLY A 400 9.36 14.09 4.09
N ILE A 401 9.73 15.31 3.70
CA ILE A 401 10.60 15.59 2.53
C ILE A 401 11.77 16.51 2.94
N THR A 402 12.79 16.61 2.08
CA THR A 402 13.79 17.68 2.15
C THR A 402 13.49 18.71 1.08
N ASP A 403 12.89 19.84 1.47
CA ASP A 403 12.63 20.98 0.59
C ASP A 403 13.70 22.05 0.78
N ASP A 404 14.77 21.91 0.00
CA ASP A 404 15.89 22.86 -0.07
C ASP A 404 15.68 23.98 -1.11
N VAL A 405 14.48 24.06 -1.70
CA VAL A 405 14.11 25.11 -2.66
C VAL A 405 13.31 26.20 -1.98
N THR A 406 12.21 25.84 -1.31
CA THR A 406 11.38 26.82 -0.58
C THR A 406 11.65 26.85 0.92
N ASN A 407 12.49 25.93 1.43
CA ASN A 407 12.92 25.85 2.82
C ASN A 407 11.74 25.74 3.79
N LYS A 408 10.68 25.02 3.39
CA LYS A 408 9.46 24.83 4.20
C LYS A 408 9.38 23.47 4.87
N SER A 409 10.31 22.56 4.58
CA SER A 409 10.32 21.24 5.23
C SER A 409 10.82 21.31 6.67
N LEU A 410 10.10 20.66 7.58
CA LEU A 410 10.54 20.50 8.96
C LEU A 410 11.60 19.41 9.09
N ALA A 411 12.69 19.71 9.79
CA ALA A 411 13.69 18.72 10.18
C ALA A 411 13.13 17.82 11.29
N TYR A 412 13.49 16.54 11.26
CA TYR A 412 13.12 15.56 12.29
C TYR A 412 14.26 14.56 12.50
N ASP A 413 14.29 13.93 13.68
CA ASP A 413 15.24 12.87 14.00
C ASP A 413 14.66 11.51 13.57
N PRO A 414 15.18 10.85 12.52
CA PRO A 414 14.65 9.58 12.04
C PRO A 414 14.89 8.41 13.00
N THR A 415 15.71 8.60 14.04
CA THR A 415 16.02 7.57 15.05
C THR A 415 15.02 7.54 16.22
N PHE A 416 14.14 8.54 16.31
CA PHE A 416 13.09 8.60 17.33
C PHE A 416 12.08 7.46 17.14
N ASP A 417 12.02 6.55 18.12
CA ASP A 417 11.14 5.40 18.17
C ASP A 417 10.23 5.49 19.41
N VAL A 418 8.97 5.16 19.25
CA VAL A 418 7.95 5.18 20.30
C VAL A 418 7.25 3.82 20.46
N GLU A 419 7.54 2.86 19.57
CA GLU A 419 6.91 1.54 19.66
C GLU A 419 7.41 0.81 20.91
N PRO A 420 6.52 0.32 21.79
CA PRO A 420 6.93 -0.31 23.03
C PRO A 420 7.66 -1.64 22.81
N ASP A 421 8.45 -2.06 23.81
CA ASP A 421 9.33 -3.23 23.72
C ASP A 421 8.58 -4.57 23.55
N ASP A 422 7.28 -4.62 23.87
CA ASP A 422 6.43 -5.80 23.67
C ASP A 422 5.96 -5.98 22.21
N VAL A 423 6.21 -5.00 21.34
CA VAL A 423 5.88 -5.07 19.91
C VAL A 423 7.02 -5.70 19.14
N VAL A 424 6.81 -6.93 18.65
CA VAL A 424 7.76 -7.60 17.77
C VAL A 424 7.58 -7.09 16.34
N ARG A 425 8.65 -6.54 15.76
CA ARG A 425 8.70 -5.94 14.43
C ARG A 425 9.48 -6.84 13.46
N ALA A 426 8.81 -7.37 12.44
CA ALA A 426 9.41 -8.24 11.45
C ALA A 426 9.28 -7.67 10.02
N VAL A 427 10.40 -7.67 9.28
CA VAL A 427 10.46 -7.15 7.92
C VAL A 427 10.99 -8.21 6.95
N PHE A 428 10.31 -8.37 5.82
CA PHE A 428 10.63 -9.39 4.83
C PHE A 428 10.81 -8.78 3.45
N PHE A 429 11.97 -9.03 2.84
CA PHE A 429 12.31 -8.62 1.50
C PHE A 429 12.20 -9.83 0.57
N GLY A 430 11.27 -9.75 -0.38
CA GLY A 430 11.00 -10.79 -1.38
C GLY A 430 11.02 -10.23 -2.79
N LEU A 431 10.86 -11.12 -3.77
CA LEU A 431 10.67 -10.79 -5.18
C LEU A 431 9.19 -10.89 -5.55
N GLY A 432 8.71 -9.97 -6.38
CA GLY A 432 7.36 -10.05 -6.96
C GLY A 432 7.13 -11.42 -7.59
N ALA A 433 6.10 -12.12 -7.10
CA ALA A 433 5.70 -13.50 -7.44
C ALA A 433 6.48 -14.66 -6.79
N ASP A 434 7.38 -14.44 -5.82
CA ASP A 434 8.05 -15.52 -5.09
C ASP A 434 7.21 -16.14 -3.94
N GLY A 435 6.05 -15.53 -3.64
CA GLY A 435 5.11 -16.00 -2.62
C GLY A 435 5.34 -15.43 -1.21
N THR A 436 6.33 -14.55 -1.00
CA THR A 436 6.65 -13.93 0.30
C THR A 436 5.47 -13.19 0.90
N VAL A 437 4.85 -12.28 0.14
CA VAL A 437 3.67 -11.52 0.59
C VAL A 437 2.53 -12.46 0.99
N GLY A 438 2.27 -13.50 0.20
CA GLY A 438 1.23 -14.49 0.49
C GLY A 438 1.52 -15.28 1.77
N ALA A 439 2.76 -15.70 1.97
CA ALA A 439 3.21 -16.35 3.20
C ALA A 439 3.03 -15.42 4.40
N ASN A 440 3.43 -14.15 4.30
CA ASN A 440 3.31 -13.18 5.39
C ASN A 440 1.84 -12.87 5.74
N LYS A 441 0.96 -12.71 4.75
CA LYS A 441 -0.50 -12.62 4.99
C LYS A 441 -1.04 -13.84 5.74
N ASN A 442 -0.51 -15.03 5.47
CA ASN A 442 -0.88 -16.25 6.16
C ASN A 442 -0.28 -16.30 7.58
N SER A 443 1.01 -15.98 7.74
CA SER A 443 1.71 -15.92 9.04
C SER A 443 0.98 -15.02 10.02
N ILE A 444 0.55 -13.84 9.57
CA ILE A 444 -0.21 -12.92 10.41
C ILE A 444 -1.53 -13.53 10.86
N LYS A 445 -2.26 -14.21 9.98
CA LYS A 445 -3.50 -14.89 10.32
C LYS A 445 -3.27 -15.99 11.36
N ILE A 446 -2.25 -16.83 11.17
CA ILE A 446 -1.91 -17.89 12.12
C ILE A 446 -1.60 -17.29 13.51
N ILE A 447 -0.64 -16.37 13.57
CA ILE A 447 -0.16 -15.83 14.85
C ILE A 447 -1.24 -14.99 15.55
N ALA A 448 -1.97 -14.14 14.81
CA ALA A 448 -2.92 -13.22 15.41
C ALA A 448 -4.31 -13.84 15.63
N GLU A 449 -4.81 -14.71 14.74
CA GLU A 449 -6.13 -15.34 14.95
C GLU A 449 -6.05 -16.53 15.89
N ASP A 450 -5.10 -17.46 15.67
CA ASP A 450 -5.08 -18.74 16.37
C ASP A 450 -4.31 -18.65 17.72
N ALA A 451 -3.27 -17.81 17.81
CA ALA A 451 -2.46 -17.65 19.04
C ALA A 451 -2.91 -16.48 19.95
N GLY A 452 -4.01 -15.79 19.63
CA GLY A 452 -4.61 -14.75 20.49
C GLY A 452 -3.98 -13.35 20.41
N LYS A 453 -2.81 -13.17 19.81
CA LYS A 453 -2.11 -11.87 19.69
C LYS A 453 -2.83 -10.86 18.78
N TYR A 454 -2.48 -9.59 18.89
CA TYR A 454 -2.76 -8.59 17.85
C TYR A 454 -1.71 -8.66 16.75
N GLY A 455 -2.15 -8.58 15.50
CA GLY A 455 -1.28 -8.56 14.33
C GLY A 455 -1.59 -7.37 13.43
N GLN A 456 -0.55 -6.80 12.85
CA GLN A 456 -0.63 -5.80 11.80
C GLN A 456 0.25 -6.23 10.62
N GLY A 457 -0.25 -6.05 9.40
CA GLY A 457 0.51 -6.28 8.17
C GLY A 457 0.37 -5.14 7.19
N TYR A 458 1.49 -4.63 6.70
CA TYR A 458 1.55 -3.68 5.59
C TYR A 458 2.54 -4.16 4.54
N PHE A 459 2.18 -4.03 3.27
CA PHE A 459 2.94 -4.59 2.15
C PHE A 459 3.26 -3.50 1.14
N VAL A 460 4.54 -3.22 0.96
CA VAL A 460 5.07 -2.30 -0.04
C VAL A 460 5.33 -3.10 -1.31
N TYR A 461 4.68 -2.67 -2.39
CA TYR A 461 4.87 -3.22 -3.72
C TYR A 461 5.55 -2.18 -4.61
N ASP A 462 6.27 -2.65 -5.62
CA ASP A 462 6.72 -1.79 -6.71
C ASP A 462 5.59 -1.61 -7.74
N SER A 463 5.63 -0.48 -8.44
CA SER A 463 4.89 -0.24 -9.70
C SER A 463 5.13 -1.31 -10.76
N ARG A 464 6.28 -1.99 -10.74
CA ARG A 464 6.62 -3.11 -11.63
C ARG A 464 5.82 -4.35 -11.25
N LYS A 465 5.03 -4.88 -12.20
CA LYS A 465 4.16 -6.06 -12.00
C LYS A 465 4.90 -7.35 -11.62
N SER A 466 6.18 -7.51 -11.98
CA SER A 466 6.97 -8.71 -11.67
C SER A 466 8.47 -8.43 -11.58
N GLY A 467 9.18 -9.27 -10.80
CA GLY A 467 10.64 -9.25 -10.68
C GLY A 467 11.21 -8.04 -9.93
N SER A 468 10.37 -7.29 -9.21
CA SER A 468 10.75 -6.18 -8.34
C SER A 468 10.76 -6.60 -6.88
N MET A 469 11.42 -5.80 -6.03
CA MET A 469 11.42 -6.04 -4.60
C MET A 469 10.02 -5.79 -4.01
N THR A 470 9.62 -6.65 -3.09
CA THR A 470 8.45 -6.46 -2.23
C THR A 470 8.90 -6.45 -0.78
N THR A 471 8.39 -5.51 0.01
CA THR A 471 8.75 -5.40 1.43
C THR A 471 7.49 -5.59 2.28
N SER A 472 7.50 -6.59 3.15
CA SER A 472 6.41 -6.84 4.10
C SER A 472 6.81 -6.36 5.48
N HIS A 473 5.98 -5.53 6.10
CA HIS A 473 6.15 -5.04 7.47
C HIS A 473 5.08 -5.67 8.35
N LEU A 474 5.50 -6.45 9.34
CA LEU A 474 4.61 -7.15 10.26
C LEU A 474 4.90 -6.71 11.69
N ARG A 475 3.84 -6.43 12.45
CA ARG A 475 3.92 -6.19 13.89
C ARG A 475 3.05 -7.20 14.63
N PHE A 476 3.54 -7.65 15.78
CA PHE A 476 2.82 -8.54 16.69
C PHE A 476 2.95 -8.02 18.11
N SER A 477 1.85 -7.97 18.85
CA SER A 477 1.82 -7.51 20.25
C SER A 477 0.67 -8.20 20.99
N ASP A 478 0.73 -8.19 22.32
CA ASP A 478 -0.40 -8.56 23.18
C ASP A 478 -1.44 -7.43 23.28
N ASN A 479 -1.08 -6.22 22.85
CA ASN A 479 -1.92 -5.02 22.87
C ASN A 479 -2.30 -4.56 21.44
N PRO A 480 -3.38 -3.75 21.27
CA PRO A 480 -3.72 -3.15 19.98
C PRO A 480 -2.57 -2.33 19.38
N ILE A 481 -2.35 -2.47 18.07
CA ILE A 481 -1.25 -1.80 17.35
C ILE A 481 -1.81 -0.60 16.58
N ARG A 482 -1.31 0.61 16.87
CA ARG A 482 -1.73 1.85 16.17
C ARG A 482 -0.79 2.27 15.06
N SER A 483 0.49 1.92 15.13
CA SER A 483 1.59 2.30 14.24
C SER A 483 1.28 2.26 12.73
N ALA A 484 0.65 3.32 12.21
CA ALA A 484 0.23 3.46 10.81
C ALA A 484 1.37 4.00 9.93
N TYR A 485 2.55 3.40 10.07
CA TYR A 485 3.79 3.77 9.38
C TYR A 485 4.69 2.53 9.21
N LEU A 486 5.68 2.62 8.33
CA LEU A 486 6.63 1.53 8.08
C LEU A 486 7.52 1.28 9.30
N ILE A 487 7.90 0.02 9.51
CA ILE A 487 8.96 -0.31 10.48
C ILE A 487 10.26 0.34 9.99
N ASN A 488 10.99 1.04 10.86
CA ASN A 488 12.33 1.58 10.61
C ASN A 488 13.42 0.92 11.49
N GLN A 489 13.00 0.14 12.49
CA GLN A 489 13.84 -0.60 13.41
C GLN A 489 13.21 -1.98 13.65
N ALA A 490 13.73 -3.05 13.05
CA ALA A 490 13.14 -4.39 13.06
C ALA A 490 13.90 -5.34 13.99
N ASP A 491 13.16 -6.11 14.79
CA ASP A 491 13.70 -7.20 15.62
C ASP A 491 14.05 -8.42 14.77
N PHE A 492 13.35 -8.59 13.64
CA PHE A 492 13.56 -9.66 12.68
C PHE A 492 13.59 -9.12 11.24
N VAL A 493 14.64 -9.46 10.48
CA VAL A 493 14.76 -9.15 9.06
C VAL A 493 14.98 -10.43 8.27
N ALA A 494 14.20 -10.65 7.22
CA ALA A 494 14.43 -11.75 6.28
C ALA A 494 14.65 -11.23 4.87
N CYS A 495 15.67 -11.77 4.19
CA CYS A 495 15.90 -11.55 2.78
C CYS A 495 15.79 -12.87 2.02
N HIS A 496 14.72 -12.98 1.22
CA HIS A 496 14.41 -14.22 0.50
C HIS A 496 15.15 -14.35 -0.83
N GLN A 497 15.97 -13.35 -1.17
CA GLN A 497 16.66 -13.21 -2.44
C GLN A 497 18.09 -12.73 -2.20
N PHE A 498 19.07 -13.61 -2.41
CA PHE A 498 20.49 -13.31 -2.13
C PHE A 498 20.99 -12.07 -2.88
N GLN A 499 20.60 -11.89 -4.13
CA GLN A 499 21.02 -10.81 -5.02
C GLN A 499 20.72 -9.40 -4.48
N PHE A 500 19.74 -9.25 -3.57
CA PHE A 500 19.49 -7.96 -2.94
C PHE A 500 20.62 -7.49 -2.03
N MET A 501 21.40 -8.42 -1.42
CA MET A 501 22.59 -8.05 -0.64
C MET A 501 23.59 -7.24 -1.47
N ASN A 502 23.68 -7.54 -2.76
CA ASN A 502 24.60 -6.89 -3.69
C ASN A 502 24.06 -5.58 -4.28
N LYS A 503 22.79 -5.20 -4.02
CA LYS A 503 22.12 -4.09 -4.71
C LYS A 503 21.41 -3.10 -3.81
N VAL A 504 20.83 -3.55 -2.70
CA VAL A 504 19.97 -2.75 -1.83
C VAL A 504 20.48 -2.80 -0.40
N GLU A 505 20.27 -1.72 0.34
CA GLU A 505 20.67 -1.61 1.73
C GLU A 505 19.67 -2.29 2.68
N ILE A 506 19.57 -3.62 2.63
CA ILE A 506 18.53 -4.35 3.36
C ILE A 506 18.64 -4.22 4.89
N LEU A 507 19.85 -4.30 5.43
CA LEU A 507 20.05 -4.38 6.89
C LEU A 507 19.97 -3.03 7.62
N HIS A 508 19.77 -1.91 6.92
CA HIS A 508 19.68 -0.59 7.58
C HIS A 508 18.57 -0.56 8.64
N ILE A 509 17.48 -1.27 8.35
CA ILE A 509 16.29 -1.39 9.19
C ILE A 509 16.48 -2.31 10.40
N ALA A 510 17.51 -3.16 10.45
CA ALA A 510 17.69 -4.09 11.55
C ALA A 510 18.09 -3.37 12.85
N LYS A 511 17.49 -3.75 13.98
CA LYS A 511 17.92 -3.33 15.32
C LYS A 511 19.25 -3.98 15.72
N VAL A 512 19.94 -3.37 16.68
CA VAL A 512 21.08 -3.99 17.36
C VAL A 512 20.59 -5.23 18.12
N GLY A 513 21.26 -6.37 17.94
CA GLY A 513 20.88 -7.66 18.50
C GLY A 513 19.73 -8.37 17.78
N GLY A 514 19.23 -7.79 16.68
CA GLY A 514 18.14 -8.35 15.88
C GLY A 514 18.53 -9.65 15.18
N THR A 515 17.53 -10.37 14.67
CA THR A 515 17.70 -11.62 13.94
C THR A 515 17.66 -11.38 12.44
N PHE A 516 18.62 -11.92 11.70
CA PHE A 516 18.68 -11.84 10.24
C PHE A 516 18.60 -13.23 9.62
N LEU A 517 17.64 -13.45 8.74
CA LEU A 517 17.48 -14.69 7.97
C LEU A 517 17.75 -14.43 6.48
N LEU A 518 18.72 -15.14 5.90
CA LEU A 518 19.06 -15.02 4.48
C LEU A 518 18.83 -16.33 3.73
N ASN A 519 18.03 -16.27 2.66
CA ASN A 519 18.04 -17.32 1.64
C ASN A 519 19.28 -17.15 0.76
N ALA A 520 20.23 -18.08 0.84
CA ALA A 520 21.49 -18.04 0.11
C ALA A 520 21.71 -19.35 -0.66
N PRO A 521 22.19 -19.30 -1.92
CA PRO A 521 22.47 -20.48 -2.73
C PRO A 521 23.83 -21.12 -2.42
N TYR A 522 24.35 -20.95 -1.20
CA TYR A 522 25.68 -21.40 -0.80
C TYR A 522 25.61 -22.26 0.47
N PRO A 523 26.56 -23.18 0.70
CA PRO A 523 26.72 -23.84 1.98
C PRO A 523 26.88 -22.81 3.12
N HIS A 524 26.29 -23.09 4.29
CA HIS A 524 26.24 -22.14 5.40
C HIS A 524 27.63 -21.67 5.89
N GLU A 525 28.66 -22.50 5.74
CA GLU A 525 30.06 -22.18 6.06
C GLU A 525 30.67 -21.15 5.09
N GLU A 526 30.16 -21.07 3.87
CA GLU A 526 30.69 -20.23 2.80
C GLU A 526 29.92 -18.91 2.63
N VAL A 527 28.66 -18.85 3.05
CA VAL A 527 27.75 -17.68 2.86
C VAL A 527 28.43 -16.37 3.26
N TRP A 528 29.17 -16.35 4.36
CA TRP A 528 29.88 -15.16 4.83
C TRP A 528 30.82 -14.55 3.78
N ASN A 529 31.54 -15.40 3.03
CA ASN A 529 32.52 -14.99 2.01
C ASN A 529 31.86 -14.39 0.75
N HIS A 530 30.56 -14.61 0.57
CA HIS A 530 29.78 -14.08 -0.55
C HIS A 530 29.05 -12.78 -0.21
N LEU A 531 29.16 -12.27 1.02
CA LEU A 531 28.53 -11.00 1.42
C LEU A 531 29.43 -9.80 1.09
N PRO A 532 28.86 -8.69 0.58
CA PRO A 532 29.59 -7.44 0.43
C PRO A 532 30.08 -6.89 1.77
N LYS A 533 31.16 -6.12 1.72
CA LYS A 533 31.75 -5.41 2.87
C LYS A 533 30.72 -4.68 3.72
N GLU A 534 29.82 -3.90 3.11
CA GLU A 534 28.82 -3.10 3.82
C GLU A 534 27.80 -3.97 4.57
N VAL A 535 27.50 -5.16 4.05
CA VAL A 535 26.59 -6.11 4.71
C VAL A 535 27.28 -6.74 5.91
N GLN A 536 28.53 -7.18 5.76
CA GLN A 536 29.34 -7.71 6.87
C GLN A 536 29.50 -6.67 7.99
N GLU A 537 29.78 -5.41 7.66
CA GLU A 537 29.87 -4.31 8.62
C GLU A 537 28.60 -4.14 9.43
N GLN A 538 27.42 -4.20 8.80
CA GLN A 538 26.14 -4.08 9.50
C GLN A 538 25.84 -5.29 10.38
N ILE A 539 26.16 -6.51 9.94
CA ILE A 539 26.00 -7.72 10.77
C ILE A 539 26.86 -7.65 12.04
N ILE A 540 28.13 -7.25 11.91
CA ILE A 540 29.07 -7.14 13.02
C ILE A 540 28.69 -6.01 13.97
N SER A 541 28.54 -4.78 13.45
CA SER A 541 28.29 -3.59 14.27
C SER A 541 26.97 -3.68 15.03
N LYS A 542 25.94 -4.28 14.43
CA LYS A 542 24.63 -4.50 15.06
C LYS A 542 24.56 -5.81 15.83
N LYS A 543 25.61 -6.65 15.84
CA LYS A 543 25.64 -7.95 16.54
C LYS A 543 24.43 -8.83 16.20
N LEU A 544 24.15 -8.96 14.90
CA LEU A 544 22.94 -9.66 14.43
C LEU A 544 23.06 -11.17 14.65
N LYS A 545 21.96 -11.79 15.06
CA LYS A 545 21.84 -13.26 15.04
C LYS A 545 21.60 -13.71 13.60
N PHE A 546 22.66 -14.12 12.92
CA PHE A 546 22.62 -14.41 11.50
C PHE A 546 22.30 -15.89 11.23
N TYR A 547 21.20 -16.13 10.52
CA TYR A 547 20.76 -17.44 10.04
C TYR A 547 20.74 -17.49 8.52
N THR A 548 21.02 -18.66 7.96
CA THR A 548 20.95 -18.90 6.52
C THR A 548 20.32 -20.25 6.19
N ILE A 549 19.75 -20.33 4.99
CA ILE A 549 19.18 -21.55 4.41
C ILE A 549 19.29 -21.46 2.88
N ASN A 550 19.56 -22.59 2.22
CA ASN A 550 19.36 -22.71 0.77
C ASN A 550 17.93 -23.19 0.48
N ALA A 551 16.97 -22.27 0.51
CA ALA A 551 15.57 -22.63 0.40
C ALA A 551 15.20 -23.21 -0.97
N VAL A 552 15.97 -22.90 -2.03
CA VAL A 552 15.76 -23.45 -3.37
C VAL A 552 16.13 -24.94 -3.42
N GLU A 553 17.25 -25.32 -2.80
CA GLU A 553 17.66 -26.71 -2.70
C GLU A 553 16.67 -27.52 -1.87
N VAL A 554 16.26 -26.99 -0.71
CA VAL A 554 15.23 -27.63 0.14
C VAL A 554 13.91 -27.77 -0.62
N ALA A 555 13.50 -26.77 -1.40
CA ALA A 555 12.29 -26.84 -2.22
C ALA A 555 12.40 -27.92 -3.31
N ARG A 556 13.56 -28.09 -3.95
CA ARG A 556 13.78 -29.15 -4.94
C ARG A 556 13.76 -30.54 -4.29
N ALA A 557 14.48 -30.72 -3.19
CA ALA A 557 14.55 -32.00 -2.47
C ALA A 557 13.19 -32.47 -1.95
N THR A 558 12.32 -31.52 -1.56
CA THR A 558 10.97 -31.80 -1.03
C THR A 558 9.89 -31.82 -2.12
N GLY A 559 10.25 -31.59 -3.39
CA GLY A 559 9.32 -31.62 -4.52
C GLY A 559 8.37 -30.41 -4.60
N MET A 560 8.76 -29.26 -4.03
CA MET A 560 8.06 -27.97 -4.10
C MET A 560 8.45 -27.12 -5.34
N GLY A 561 9.43 -27.57 -6.12
CA GLY A 561 9.91 -26.84 -7.30
C GLY A 561 10.70 -25.59 -6.89
N ALA A 562 10.36 -24.43 -7.44
CA ALA A 562 11.01 -23.15 -7.12
C ALA A 562 10.34 -22.35 -5.97
N ARG A 563 9.37 -22.95 -5.26
CA ARG A 563 8.59 -22.24 -4.23
C ARG A 563 9.25 -22.31 -2.87
N ILE A 564 9.81 -21.19 -2.44
CA ILE A 564 10.51 -21.06 -1.14
C ILE A 564 9.61 -20.56 0.01
N ASN A 565 8.38 -20.15 -0.30
CA ASN A 565 7.51 -19.44 0.64
C ASN A 565 7.21 -20.20 1.94
N THR A 566 6.91 -21.50 1.87
CA THR A 566 6.60 -22.34 3.05
C THR A 566 7.86 -22.61 3.87
N ILE A 567 9.00 -22.73 3.21
CA ILE A 567 10.31 -22.98 3.83
C ILE A 567 10.74 -21.75 4.63
N MET A 568 10.75 -20.57 3.99
CA MET A 568 11.11 -19.32 4.67
C MET A 568 10.12 -18.96 5.79
N GLN A 569 8.83 -19.28 5.61
CA GLN A 569 7.82 -19.14 6.65
C GLN A 569 8.15 -20.02 7.86
N ALA A 570 8.45 -21.31 7.66
CA ALA A 570 8.82 -22.21 8.75
C ALA A 570 10.04 -21.70 9.54
N CYS A 571 11.06 -21.20 8.83
CA CYS A 571 12.22 -20.57 9.46
C CYS A 571 11.80 -19.38 10.32
N PHE A 572 11.02 -18.43 9.78
CA PHE A 572 10.54 -17.27 10.54
C PHE A 572 9.85 -17.66 11.86
N PHE A 573 8.92 -18.61 11.81
CA PHE A 573 8.24 -19.08 13.02
C PHE A 573 9.19 -19.70 14.04
N ALA A 574 10.23 -20.40 13.60
CA ALA A 574 11.18 -21.08 14.48
C ALA A 574 12.19 -20.15 15.17
N ILE A 575 12.56 -19.02 14.56
CA ILE A 575 13.61 -18.11 15.07
C ILE A 575 13.14 -16.67 15.37
N SER A 576 11.88 -16.33 15.12
CA SER A 576 11.33 -15.00 15.47
C SER A 576 11.05 -14.82 16.96
N ASN A 577 10.96 -15.89 17.74
CA ASN A 577 10.57 -15.89 19.17
C ASN A 577 9.20 -15.26 19.46
N ILE A 578 8.32 -15.11 18.47
CA ILE A 578 6.95 -14.60 18.69
C ILE A 578 6.09 -15.62 19.44
N LEU A 579 6.30 -16.90 19.14
CA LEU A 579 5.70 -18.06 19.81
C LEU A 579 6.80 -19.04 20.23
N PRO A 580 6.58 -19.87 21.26
CA PRO A 580 7.45 -21.00 21.55
C PRO A 580 7.61 -21.90 20.32
N LYS A 581 8.83 -22.41 20.08
CA LYS A 581 9.17 -23.15 18.84
C LYS A 581 8.21 -24.32 18.55
N ASP A 582 7.90 -25.14 19.55
CA ASP A 582 7.04 -26.32 19.38
C ASP A 582 5.59 -25.92 19.05
N GLU A 583 5.10 -24.85 19.68
CA GLU A 583 3.78 -24.29 19.39
C GLU A 583 3.74 -23.70 17.97
N ALA A 584 4.78 -22.98 17.57
CA ALA A 584 4.91 -22.39 16.25
C ALA A 584 4.84 -23.45 15.13
N ILE A 585 5.57 -24.57 15.30
CA ILE A 585 5.56 -25.70 14.36
C ILE A 585 4.17 -26.35 14.30
N ALA A 586 3.52 -26.55 15.46
CA ALA A 586 2.19 -27.14 15.51
C ALA A 586 1.16 -26.27 14.78
N GLN A 587 1.19 -24.94 14.98
CA GLN A 587 0.29 -24.00 14.31
C GLN A 587 0.51 -23.96 12.79
N ILE A 588 1.76 -23.96 12.32
CA ILE A 588 2.06 -24.04 10.88
C ILE A 588 1.47 -25.33 10.27
N LYS A 589 1.69 -26.49 10.91
CA LYS A 589 1.17 -27.77 10.42
C LYS A 589 -0.36 -27.80 10.43
N ALA A 590 -1.01 -27.17 11.43
CA ALA A 590 -2.46 -27.02 11.47
C ALA A 590 -2.99 -26.14 10.33
N ALA A 591 -2.34 -25.01 10.07
CA ALA A 591 -2.71 -24.08 9.00
C ALA A 591 -2.55 -24.69 7.60
N ILE A 592 -1.46 -25.45 7.38
CA ILE A 592 -1.25 -26.24 6.15
C ILE A 592 -2.40 -27.23 5.94
N LYS A 593 -2.80 -27.97 6.98
CA LYS A 593 -3.92 -28.92 6.89
C LYS A 593 -5.23 -28.21 6.56
N LYS A 594 -5.54 -27.09 7.22
CA LYS A 594 -6.73 -26.27 6.96
C LYS A 594 -6.77 -25.76 5.51
N THR A 595 -5.62 -25.31 4.99
CA THR A 595 -5.52 -24.72 3.65
C THR A 595 -5.53 -25.76 2.53
N TYR A 596 -4.82 -26.88 2.71
CA TYR A 596 -4.51 -27.82 1.64
C TYR A 596 -5.25 -29.16 1.73
N SER A 597 -6.01 -29.44 2.80
CA SER A 597 -6.84 -30.66 2.91
C SER A 597 -7.75 -30.87 1.69
N LYS A 598 -8.32 -29.80 1.14
CA LYS A 598 -9.15 -29.85 -0.08
C LYS A 598 -8.39 -30.24 -1.35
N LYS A 599 -7.05 -30.20 -1.34
CA LYS A 599 -6.20 -30.58 -2.47
C LYS A 599 -5.61 -32.00 -2.34
N GLY A 600 -5.91 -32.70 -1.23
CA GLY A 600 -5.50 -34.09 -0.97
C GLY A 600 -4.30 -34.25 -0.04
N ASP A 601 -4.24 -35.38 0.66
CA ASP A 601 -3.27 -35.65 1.73
C ASP A 601 -1.81 -35.65 1.26
N ALA A 602 -1.55 -36.07 0.01
CA ALA A 602 -0.20 -36.06 -0.55
C ALA A 602 0.42 -34.64 -0.58
N ILE A 603 -0.39 -33.61 -0.85
CA ILE A 603 0.07 -32.21 -0.85
C ILE A 603 0.32 -31.75 0.59
N VAL A 604 -0.53 -32.14 1.54
CA VAL A 604 -0.34 -31.82 2.97
C VAL A 604 0.97 -32.42 3.48
N GLN A 605 1.23 -33.70 3.21
CA GLN A 605 2.47 -34.39 3.64
C GLN A 605 3.72 -33.78 3.00
N LYS A 606 3.67 -33.37 1.72
CA LYS A 606 4.77 -32.64 1.09
C LYS A 606 5.10 -31.33 1.80
N ASN A 607 4.07 -30.57 2.20
CA ASN A 607 4.29 -29.33 2.95
C ASN A 607 4.82 -29.61 4.37
N TYR A 608 4.42 -30.71 5.02
CA TYR A 608 4.99 -31.11 6.32
C TYR A 608 6.46 -31.47 6.20
N ALA A 609 6.83 -32.28 5.21
CA ALA A 609 8.21 -32.62 4.93
C ALA A 609 9.05 -31.36 4.62
N ALA A 610 8.48 -30.39 3.90
CA ALA A 610 9.15 -29.12 3.67
C ALA A 610 9.37 -28.32 4.96
N VAL A 611 8.40 -28.26 5.87
CA VAL A 611 8.57 -27.61 7.19
C VAL A 611 9.69 -28.27 7.99
N ASP A 612 9.67 -29.60 8.09
CA ASP A 612 10.66 -30.35 8.87
C ASP A 612 12.07 -30.18 8.27
N ALA A 613 12.21 -30.35 6.95
CA ALA A 613 13.47 -30.14 6.24
C ALA A 613 14.00 -28.70 6.38
N SER A 614 13.12 -27.69 6.44
CA SER A 614 13.53 -26.29 6.64
C SER A 614 14.24 -26.10 7.98
N LEU A 615 13.78 -26.77 9.03
CA LEU A 615 14.37 -26.65 10.36
C LEU A 615 15.71 -27.36 10.46
N GLU A 616 15.87 -28.47 9.73
CA GLU A 616 17.13 -29.22 9.65
C GLU A 616 18.21 -28.50 8.83
N HIS A 617 17.80 -27.74 7.80
CA HIS A 617 18.71 -27.08 6.85
C HIS A 617 18.86 -25.57 7.10
N MET A 618 18.32 -25.06 8.21
CA MET A 618 18.54 -23.69 8.66
C MET A 618 19.65 -23.67 9.70
N PHE A 619 20.72 -22.93 9.40
CA PHE A 619 21.91 -22.88 10.23
C PHE A 619 22.17 -21.46 10.73
N GLU A 620 22.63 -21.35 11.96
CA GLU A 620 23.20 -20.11 12.48
C GLU A 620 24.62 -19.97 11.92
N VAL A 621 24.91 -18.84 11.26
CA VAL A 621 26.22 -18.56 10.66
C VAL A 621 27.13 -17.98 11.74
N LYS A 622 28.26 -18.66 11.99
CA LYS A 622 29.33 -18.10 12.81
C LYS A 622 30.23 -17.24 11.94
N TYR A 623 30.34 -15.96 12.28
CA TYR A 623 31.09 -14.96 11.53
C TYR A 623 32.19 -14.30 12.39
N PRO A 624 33.30 -13.85 11.78
CA PRO A 624 34.38 -13.15 12.48
C PRO A 624 33.95 -11.79 13.01
N ASP A 625 34.69 -11.25 13.98
CA ASP A 625 34.47 -9.94 14.57
C ASP A 625 34.94 -8.75 13.70
N HIS A 626 35.45 -9.03 12.51
CA HIS A 626 35.95 -8.06 11.55
C HIS A 626 35.50 -8.41 10.13
N VAL A 627 35.49 -7.41 9.27
CA VAL A 627 35.15 -7.55 7.85
C VAL A 627 36.24 -8.33 7.12
N THR A 628 35.84 -9.35 6.35
CA THR A 628 36.75 -10.13 5.49
C THR A 628 36.50 -9.92 4.01
N SER A 629 35.35 -9.36 3.62
CA SER A 629 35.00 -9.15 2.21
C SER A 629 35.92 -8.11 1.55
N THR A 630 36.34 -8.42 0.32
CA THR A 630 37.18 -7.56 -0.52
C THR A 630 36.38 -6.80 -1.58
N PHE A 631 35.07 -7.01 -1.64
CA PHE A 631 34.18 -6.35 -2.60
C PHE A 631 33.04 -5.63 -1.87
N GLY A 632 32.56 -4.55 -2.49
CA GLY A 632 31.43 -3.76 -2.00
C GLY A 632 30.15 -4.06 -2.77
N ARG A 633 29.08 -3.38 -2.37
CA ARG A 633 27.80 -3.40 -3.08
C ARG A 633 27.98 -2.90 -4.52
N LEU A 634 27.24 -3.47 -5.46
CA LEU A 634 27.28 -3.04 -6.85
C LEU A 634 26.67 -1.64 -7.00
N ALA A 635 27.23 -0.86 -7.92
CA ALA A 635 26.63 0.42 -8.31
C ALA A 635 25.23 0.18 -8.89
N PRO A 636 24.22 1.01 -8.57
CA PRO A 636 22.85 0.83 -9.09
C PRO A 636 22.75 0.98 -10.61
N VAL A 637 23.68 1.72 -11.21
CA VAL A 637 23.79 1.95 -12.65
C VAL A 637 25.27 1.91 -13.09
N PRO A 638 25.57 1.60 -14.36
CA PRO A 638 26.92 1.67 -14.91
C PRO A 638 27.59 3.06 -14.81
N ALA A 639 28.92 3.09 -14.72
CA ALA A 639 29.71 4.33 -14.60
C ALA A 639 29.69 5.21 -15.86
N ASP A 640 29.31 4.64 -17.01
CA ASP A 640 29.12 5.34 -18.29
C ASP A 640 27.67 5.82 -18.50
N ALA A 641 26.80 5.66 -17.51
CA ALA A 641 25.44 6.20 -17.57
C ALA A 641 25.46 7.75 -17.59
N PRO A 642 24.49 8.42 -18.22
CA PRO A 642 24.38 9.89 -18.22
C PRO A 642 24.28 10.47 -16.81
N ALA A 643 24.74 11.72 -16.64
CA ALA A 643 24.74 12.41 -15.34
C ALA A 643 23.37 12.39 -14.64
N PHE A 644 22.28 12.60 -15.38
CA PHE A 644 20.91 12.51 -14.86
C PHE A 644 20.60 11.11 -14.28
N VAL A 645 21.03 10.06 -14.98
CA VAL A 645 20.81 8.67 -14.55
C VAL A 645 21.62 8.37 -13.29
N GLN A 646 22.88 8.82 -13.23
CA GLN A 646 23.73 8.65 -12.05
C GLN A 646 23.23 9.43 -10.83
N GLY A 647 22.80 10.68 -11.02
CA GLY A 647 22.42 11.58 -9.94
C GLY A 647 21.05 11.27 -9.34
N LEU A 648 20.04 11.05 -10.18
CA LEU A 648 18.64 10.88 -9.75
C LEU A 648 18.15 9.45 -9.90
N THR A 649 18.24 8.88 -11.11
CA THR A 649 17.64 7.56 -11.40
C THR A 649 18.29 6.45 -10.56
N ALA A 650 19.60 6.51 -10.35
CA ALA A 650 20.33 5.55 -9.53
C ALA A 650 19.86 5.53 -8.07
N LYS A 651 19.51 6.69 -7.50
CA LYS A 651 18.94 6.77 -6.15
C LYS A 651 17.58 6.08 -6.07
N LEU A 652 16.73 6.26 -7.09
CA LEU A 652 15.44 5.60 -7.15
C LEU A 652 15.59 4.07 -7.26
N ILE A 653 16.49 3.60 -8.13
CA ILE A 653 16.79 2.17 -8.29
C ILE A 653 17.36 1.55 -7.01
N ALA A 654 18.16 2.31 -6.26
CA ALA A 654 18.78 1.89 -5.01
C ALA A 654 17.83 1.91 -3.79
N ASP A 655 16.53 2.14 -4.00
CA ASP A 655 15.52 2.28 -2.95
C ASP A 655 15.81 3.46 -1.99
N LYS A 656 16.36 4.55 -2.55
CA LYS A 656 16.70 5.79 -1.82
C LYS A 656 15.88 6.99 -2.30
N GLY A 657 14.70 6.75 -2.85
CA GLY A 657 13.82 7.79 -3.39
C GLY A 657 13.38 8.82 -2.35
N ASP A 658 13.22 8.42 -1.09
CA ASP A 658 12.89 9.35 0.00
C ASP A 658 14.01 10.34 0.35
N SER A 659 15.25 10.04 -0.06
CA SER A 659 16.40 10.94 0.15
C SER A 659 16.55 12.01 -0.94
N VAL A 660 15.79 11.90 -2.04
CA VAL A 660 15.81 12.87 -3.14
C VAL A 660 15.24 14.20 -2.64
N LYS A 661 16.01 15.27 -2.81
CA LYS A 661 15.59 16.62 -2.43
C LYS A 661 14.74 17.27 -3.52
N THR A 662 13.97 18.29 -3.15
CA THR A 662 13.16 19.06 -4.13
C THR A 662 14.03 19.69 -5.22
N SER A 663 15.25 20.16 -4.91
CA SER A 663 16.17 20.74 -5.89
C SER A 663 16.64 19.74 -6.97
N GLU A 664 16.70 18.45 -6.64
CA GLU A 664 17.14 17.40 -7.55
C GLU A 664 16.08 17.04 -8.61
N LEU A 665 14.84 17.48 -8.41
CA LEU A 665 13.73 17.31 -9.34
C LEU A 665 13.52 18.53 -10.26
N GLN A 666 14.36 19.56 -10.18
CA GLN A 666 14.19 20.80 -10.95
C GLN A 666 14.22 20.58 -12.47
N GLU A 667 15.07 19.66 -12.95
CA GLU A 667 15.12 19.31 -14.39
C GLU A 667 13.85 18.58 -14.88
N VAL A 668 13.03 18.05 -13.96
CA VAL A 668 11.81 17.27 -14.26
C VAL A 668 10.58 17.85 -13.56
N ILE A 669 10.58 19.17 -13.29
CA ILE A 669 9.57 19.85 -12.46
C ILE A 669 8.13 19.70 -12.97
N ASP A 670 7.96 19.50 -14.28
CA ASP A 670 6.67 19.28 -14.95
C ASP A 670 6.37 17.78 -15.18
N GLY A 671 7.23 16.89 -14.71
CA GLY A 671 7.13 15.45 -14.93
C GLY A 671 7.78 14.95 -16.23
N THR A 672 8.55 15.79 -16.94
CA THR A 672 9.27 15.37 -18.16
C THR A 672 10.53 14.59 -17.81
N TRP A 673 10.58 13.28 -18.15
CA TRP A 673 11.75 12.42 -17.92
C TRP A 673 12.51 12.09 -19.22
N PRO A 674 13.86 11.91 -19.19
CA PRO A 674 14.61 11.45 -20.34
C PRO A 674 14.22 10.02 -20.74
N THR A 675 14.30 9.73 -22.04
CA THR A 675 13.99 8.39 -22.58
C THR A 675 15.22 7.47 -22.55
N GLY A 676 14.99 6.17 -22.74
CA GLY A 676 16.08 5.18 -22.85
C GLY A 676 16.84 4.91 -21.55
N THR A 677 16.31 5.27 -20.37
CA THR A 677 17.01 5.09 -19.09
C THR A 677 17.06 3.63 -18.63
N THR A 678 16.13 2.78 -19.07
CA THR A 678 16.08 1.35 -18.71
C THR A 678 17.31 0.56 -19.13
N GLN A 679 18.04 1.02 -20.15
CA GLN A 679 19.26 0.36 -20.62
C GLN A 679 20.37 0.32 -19.56
N TYR A 680 20.29 1.18 -18.54
CA TYR A 680 21.26 1.31 -17.46
C TYR A 680 20.87 0.54 -16.19
N GLU A 681 19.68 -0.07 -16.12
CA GLU A 681 19.24 -0.74 -14.88
C GLU A 681 19.96 -2.07 -14.61
N LYS A 682 20.21 -2.86 -15.67
CA LYS A 682 20.90 -4.17 -15.60
C LYS A 682 20.46 -5.02 -14.41
N ARG A 683 19.14 -5.23 -14.33
CA ARG A 683 18.45 -5.77 -13.14
C ARG A 683 18.94 -7.16 -12.74
N CYS A 684 19.41 -7.97 -13.66
CA CYS A 684 19.96 -9.31 -13.47
C CYS A 684 19.08 -10.16 -12.53
N ILE A 685 17.82 -10.38 -12.94
CA ILE A 685 16.80 -11.06 -12.14
C ILE A 685 16.49 -12.49 -12.61
N ALA A 686 17.00 -12.90 -13.77
CA ALA A 686 16.80 -14.24 -14.29
C ALA A 686 17.72 -15.24 -13.58
N THR A 687 17.20 -16.41 -13.25
CA THR A 687 18.01 -17.57 -12.81
C THR A 687 18.58 -18.36 -13.98
N GLU A 688 17.89 -18.32 -15.13
CA GLU A 688 18.29 -18.97 -16.37
C GLU A 688 18.13 -17.98 -17.53
N ILE A 689 19.04 -18.06 -18.51
CA ILE A 689 19.02 -17.24 -19.72
C ILE A 689 19.07 -18.12 -20.98
N PRO A 690 18.58 -17.62 -22.11
CA PRO A 690 18.68 -18.35 -23.36
C PRO A 690 20.11 -18.29 -23.93
N VAL A 691 20.69 -19.45 -24.20
CA VAL A 691 22.04 -19.64 -24.77
C VAL A 691 21.90 -20.07 -26.23
N TRP A 692 22.60 -19.39 -27.12
CA TRP A 692 22.53 -19.62 -28.57
C TRP A 692 23.41 -20.80 -29.03
N ASP A 693 22.85 -21.65 -29.89
CA ASP A 693 23.55 -22.69 -30.68
C ASP A 693 23.61 -22.25 -32.17
N PRO A 694 24.78 -21.82 -32.66
CA PRO A 694 24.96 -21.36 -34.03
C PRO A 694 24.73 -22.44 -35.11
N GLU A 695 25.01 -23.71 -34.80
CA GLU A 695 24.97 -24.80 -35.79
C GLU A 695 23.52 -25.17 -36.15
N THR A 696 22.66 -25.24 -35.13
CA THR A 696 21.23 -25.53 -35.30
C THR A 696 20.46 -24.31 -35.85
N CYS A 697 20.97 -23.10 -35.66
CA CYS A 697 20.26 -21.86 -35.98
C CYS A 697 19.96 -21.69 -37.47
N ILE A 698 18.69 -21.44 -37.79
CA ILE A 698 18.23 -21.13 -39.16
C ILE A 698 18.10 -19.61 -39.43
N GLN A 699 18.52 -18.75 -38.50
CA GLN A 699 18.58 -17.29 -38.65
C GLN A 699 17.21 -16.61 -38.91
N CYS A 700 16.11 -17.22 -38.44
CA CYS A 700 14.74 -16.74 -38.71
C CYS A 700 14.29 -15.54 -37.86
N GLY A 701 15.01 -15.20 -36.79
CA GLY A 701 14.71 -14.05 -35.92
C GLY A 701 13.48 -14.14 -35.03
N LYS A 702 12.73 -15.26 -35.04
CA LYS A 702 11.54 -15.44 -34.19
C LYS A 702 11.84 -15.21 -32.72
N CYS A 703 12.98 -15.67 -32.23
CA CYS A 703 13.43 -15.47 -30.85
C CYS A 703 13.59 -13.99 -30.46
N SER A 704 14.02 -13.12 -31.39
CA SER A 704 14.11 -11.68 -31.18
C SER A 704 12.73 -11.02 -31.19
N ILE A 705 11.88 -11.38 -32.17
CA ILE A 705 10.52 -10.83 -32.32
C ILE A 705 9.63 -11.14 -31.12
N VAL A 706 9.70 -12.36 -30.57
CA VAL A 706 8.85 -12.76 -29.44
C VAL A 706 9.38 -12.29 -28.09
N CYS A 707 10.58 -11.72 -28.02
CA CYS A 707 11.17 -11.30 -26.77
C CYS A 707 10.44 -10.07 -26.20
N PRO A 708 9.73 -10.18 -25.07
CA PRO A 708 8.93 -9.07 -24.56
C PRO A 708 9.77 -7.93 -23.93
N HIS A 709 11.09 -8.12 -23.83
CA HIS A 709 12.02 -7.16 -23.20
C HIS A 709 13.09 -6.64 -24.16
N GLY A 710 13.08 -7.06 -25.44
CA GLY A 710 14.08 -6.62 -26.43
C GLY A 710 15.53 -7.03 -26.11
N VAL A 711 15.72 -8.11 -25.34
CA VAL A 711 17.02 -8.57 -24.83
C VAL A 711 17.73 -9.56 -25.75
N ILE A 712 17.11 -9.97 -26.84
CA ILE A 712 17.72 -10.83 -27.87
C ILE A 712 17.78 -10.03 -29.16
N ARG A 713 18.99 -9.80 -29.68
CA ARG A 713 19.21 -8.99 -30.89
C ARG A 713 20.00 -9.77 -31.93
N MET A 714 19.61 -9.58 -33.18
CA MET A 714 20.31 -10.10 -34.34
C MET A 714 21.25 -9.03 -34.89
N LYS A 715 22.48 -9.43 -35.21
CA LYS A 715 23.48 -8.57 -35.85
C LYS A 715 24.09 -9.27 -37.04
N VAL A 716 24.54 -8.47 -38.01
CA VAL A 716 25.30 -8.93 -39.17
C VAL A 716 26.54 -8.07 -39.28
N ALA A 717 27.72 -8.68 -39.35
CA ALA A 717 29.01 -7.99 -39.36
C ALA A 717 29.98 -8.65 -40.35
N ASP A 718 30.89 -7.87 -40.92
CA ASP A 718 32.02 -8.41 -41.68
C ASP A 718 33.20 -8.77 -40.76
N GLU A 719 34.21 -9.48 -41.29
CA GLU A 719 35.36 -9.92 -40.49
C GLU A 719 36.20 -8.75 -39.95
N ALA A 720 36.24 -7.60 -40.64
CA ALA A 720 37.00 -6.45 -40.18
C ALA A 720 36.35 -5.83 -38.92
N GLN A 721 35.02 -5.76 -38.89
CA GLN A 721 34.25 -5.34 -37.71
C GLN A 721 34.40 -6.31 -36.53
N LEU A 722 34.71 -7.58 -36.79
CA LEU A 722 34.89 -8.62 -35.76
C LEU A 722 36.33 -8.82 -35.31
N ALA A 723 37.27 -8.00 -35.80
CA ALA A 723 38.69 -8.16 -35.47
C ALA A 723 38.99 -8.02 -33.97
N SER A 724 38.23 -7.20 -33.25
CA SER A 724 38.33 -7.00 -31.80
C SER A 724 37.22 -7.70 -31.00
N ALA A 725 36.48 -8.62 -31.61
CA ALA A 725 35.44 -9.38 -30.93
C ALA A 725 36.03 -10.25 -29.80
N PRO A 726 35.34 -10.40 -28.65
CA PRO A 726 35.72 -11.39 -27.66
C PRO A 726 35.84 -12.78 -28.28
N SER A 727 36.81 -13.59 -27.84
CA SER A 727 36.98 -14.97 -28.33
C SER A 727 35.77 -15.86 -28.06
N THR A 728 34.95 -15.47 -27.09
CA THR A 728 33.70 -16.12 -26.68
C THR A 728 32.49 -15.70 -27.51
N LEU A 729 32.62 -14.71 -28.41
CA LEU A 729 31.50 -14.24 -29.23
C LEU A 729 31.15 -15.31 -30.27
N LYS A 730 30.03 -15.98 -30.04
CA LYS A 730 29.48 -16.95 -30.99
C LYS A 730 29.07 -16.24 -32.28
N ARG A 731 29.34 -16.88 -33.42
CA ARG A 731 28.99 -16.38 -34.76
C ARG A 731 28.78 -17.54 -35.74
N ALA A 732 27.93 -17.33 -36.74
CA ALA A 732 27.70 -18.27 -37.84
C ALA A 732 27.82 -17.54 -39.19
N ASP A 733 28.04 -18.25 -40.29
CA ASP A 733 27.94 -17.64 -41.63
C ASP A 733 26.50 -17.20 -41.90
N TYR A 734 26.32 -15.99 -42.45
CA TYR A 734 25.00 -15.52 -42.84
C TYR A 734 24.45 -16.35 -44.00
N LYS A 735 23.23 -16.88 -43.86
CA LYS A 735 22.65 -17.85 -44.82
C LYS A 735 21.94 -17.20 -46.01
N GLY A 736 21.50 -15.95 -45.89
CA GLY A 736 20.79 -15.21 -46.95
C GLY A 736 21.72 -14.55 -47.97
N LYS A 737 21.18 -14.16 -49.13
CA LYS A 737 21.98 -13.52 -50.19
C LYS A 737 22.25 -12.03 -49.93
N GLU A 738 21.43 -11.41 -49.10
CA GLU A 738 21.45 -9.96 -48.83
C GLU A 738 22.74 -9.52 -48.14
N PHE A 739 23.35 -10.41 -47.36
CA PHE A 739 24.60 -10.18 -46.65
C PHE A 739 25.60 -11.33 -46.87
N ALA A 740 25.68 -11.84 -48.11
CA ALA A 740 26.60 -12.92 -48.46
C ALA A 740 28.05 -12.58 -48.07
N GLY A 741 28.75 -13.56 -47.48
CA GLY A 741 30.13 -13.40 -46.99
C GLY A 741 30.26 -12.73 -45.62
N LYS A 742 29.16 -12.28 -45.00
CA LYS A 742 29.14 -11.73 -43.63
C LYS A 742 28.81 -12.79 -42.58
N LYS A 743 29.08 -12.46 -41.31
CA LYS A 743 28.74 -13.28 -40.15
C LYS A 743 27.42 -12.83 -39.52
N PHE A 744 26.62 -13.79 -39.10
CA PHE A 744 25.42 -13.64 -38.31
C PHE A 744 25.72 -13.86 -36.83
N ILE A 745 25.18 -12.99 -35.98
CA ILE A 745 25.31 -13.05 -34.52
C ILE A 745 23.90 -12.92 -33.91
N LEU A 746 23.59 -13.81 -32.98
CA LEU A 746 22.42 -13.68 -32.11
C LEU A 746 22.92 -13.46 -30.68
N GLN A 747 22.79 -12.24 -30.18
CA GLN A 747 23.36 -11.84 -28.90
C GLN A 747 22.25 -11.57 -27.88
N ILE A 748 22.51 -11.96 -26.63
CA ILE A 748 21.56 -11.89 -25.52
C ILE A 748 22.09 -10.91 -24.47
N SER A 749 21.25 -9.98 -24.01
CA SER A 749 21.55 -9.17 -22.82
C SER A 749 21.18 -9.99 -21.59
N ALA A 750 22.17 -10.69 -21.02
CA ALA A 750 21.98 -11.54 -19.84
C ALA A 750 21.40 -10.75 -18.66
N GLU A 751 21.88 -9.53 -18.42
CA GLU A 751 21.49 -8.68 -17.29
C GLU A 751 20.07 -8.11 -17.41
N ASP A 752 19.51 -8.02 -18.61
CA ASP A 752 18.15 -7.51 -18.83
C ASP A 752 17.13 -8.64 -19.01
N CYS A 753 17.60 -9.88 -19.22
CA CYS A 753 16.75 -11.03 -19.42
C CYS A 753 15.95 -11.36 -18.16
N THR A 754 14.71 -11.80 -18.36
CA THR A 754 13.79 -12.20 -17.29
C THR A 754 13.56 -13.71 -17.22
N GLY A 755 14.23 -14.49 -18.08
CA GLY A 755 14.16 -15.95 -18.05
C GLY A 755 12.82 -16.54 -18.53
N CYS A 756 11.96 -15.77 -19.22
CA CYS A 756 10.61 -16.21 -19.57
C CYS A 756 10.51 -17.41 -20.54
N GLY A 757 11.60 -17.84 -21.18
CA GLY A 757 11.63 -19.01 -22.08
C GLY A 757 10.89 -18.87 -23.42
N LEU A 758 10.17 -17.77 -23.67
CA LEU A 758 9.37 -17.58 -24.89
C LEU A 758 10.20 -17.68 -26.18
N CYS A 759 11.44 -17.23 -26.16
CA CYS A 759 12.37 -17.32 -27.29
C CYS A 759 12.74 -18.76 -27.64
N VAL A 760 12.91 -19.63 -26.64
CA VAL A 760 13.16 -21.06 -26.81
C VAL A 760 11.90 -21.74 -27.35
N SER A 761 10.74 -21.47 -26.74
CA SER A 761 9.46 -22.02 -27.19
C SER A 761 9.10 -21.65 -28.63
N ALA A 762 9.44 -20.44 -29.07
CA ALA A 762 9.18 -19.98 -30.44
C ALA A 762 10.20 -20.47 -31.47
N CYS A 763 11.32 -21.07 -31.03
CA CYS A 763 12.39 -21.49 -31.91
C CYS A 763 11.96 -22.71 -32.75
N PRO A 764 11.85 -22.61 -34.09
CA PRO A 764 11.37 -23.71 -34.92
C PRO A 764 12.47 -24.72 -35.28
N ALA A 765 13.74 -24.38 -35.01
CA ALA A 765 14.87 -25.21 -35.34
C ALA A 765 15.13 -26.22 -34.22
N LYS A 766 15.25 -27.49 -34.59
CA LYS A 766 15.59 -28.60 -33.70
C LYS A 766 16.99 -29.12 -34.03
N ASN A 767 17.76 -29.43 -33.01
CA ASN A 767 19.06 -30.05 -33.16
C ASN A 767 18.88 -31.48 -33.71
N LYS A 768 19.73 -31.86 -34.67
CA LYS A 768 19.61 -33.15 -35.37
C LYS A 768 20.04 -34.34 -34.51
N ALA A 769 20.98 -34.12 -33.58
CA ALA A 769 21.48 -35.16 -32.67
C ALA A 769 20.58 -35.32 -31.44
N ASN A 770 20.02 -34.22 -30.93
CA ASN A 770 19.03 -34.25 -29.85
C ASN A 770 17.81 -33.36 -30.18
N PRO A 771 16.68 -33.95 -30.61
CA PRO A 771 15.46 -33.19 -30.96
C PRO A 771 14.80 -32.42 -29.80
N GLU A 772 15.21 -32.64 -28.54
CA GLU A 772 14.78 -31.85 -27.38
C GLU A 772 15.50 -30.50 -27.29
N LEU A 773 16.65 -30.36 -27.95
CA LEU A 773 17.39 -29.10 -28.02
C LEU A 773 16.99 -28.30 -29.26
N HIS A 774 16.86 -27.00 -29.05
CA HIS A 774 16.56 -26.02 -30.09
C HIS A 774 17.83 -25.23 -30.46
N ALA A 775 17.75 -24.31 -31.42
CA ALA A 775 18.87 -23.40 -31.71
C ALA A 775 19.15 -22.37 -30.59
N ILE A 776 18.30 -22.30 -29.57
CA ILE A 776 18.46 -21.48 -28.39
C ILE A 776 17.82 -22.22 -27.24
N ASN A 777 18.50 -22.35 -26.10
CA ASN A 777 18.08 -23.20 -24.98
C ASN A 777 18.28 -22.47 -23.65
N MET A 778 17.48 -22.78 -22.63
CA MET A 778 17.67 -22.18 -21.29
C MET A 778 18.85 -22.86 -20.58
N ASP A 779 19.68 -22.07 -19.91
CA ASP A 779 20.74 -22.54 -19.01
C ASP A 779 20.96 -21.54 -17.87
N HIS A 780 21.61 -21.97 -16.79
CA HIS A 780 21.86 -21.18 -15.59
C HIS A 780 22.71 -19.94 -15.90
N ILE A 781 22.24 -18.77 -15.45
CA ILE A 781 22.87 -17.48 -15.76
C ILE A 781 24.32 -17.39 -15.27
N GLU A 782 24.64 -18.03 -14.14
CA GLU A 782 25.96 -18.01 -13.51
C GLU A 782 27.07 -18.60 -14.41
N ASN A 783 26.71 -19.53 -15.30
CA ASN A 783 27.64 -20.12 -16.26
C ASN A 783 28.00 -19.18 -17.42
N HIS A 784 27.20 -18.14 -17.64
CA HIS A 784 27.23 -17.33 -18.87
C HIS A 784 27.34 -15.83 -18.63
N LEU A 785 27.07 -15.34 -17.41
CA LEU A 785 26.86 -13.91 -17.14
C LEU A 785 28.02 -13.03 -17.63
N ASP A 786 29.25 -13.28 -17.18
CA ASP A 786 30.40 -12.44 -17.51
C ASP A 786 30.74 -12.49 -19.01
N VAL A 787 30.60 -13.67 -19.62
CA VAL A 787 30.80 -13.89 -21.05
C VAL A 787 29.79 -13.09 -21.87
N GLU A 788 28.50 -13.25 -21.54
CA GLU A 788 27.42 -12.59 -22.30
C GLU A 788 27.39 -11.07 -22.05
N LYS A 789 27.87 -10.59 -20.90
CA LYS A 789 28.09 -9.15 -20.65
C LYS A 789 29.15 -8.56 -21.57
N ALA A 790 30.30 -9.23 -21.68
CA ALA A 790 31.36 -8.80 -22.57
C ALA A 790 30.91 -8.84 -24.04
N ASN A 791 30.23 -9.93 -24.43
CA ASN A 791 29.70 -10.12 -25.78
C ASN A 791 28.59 -9.12 -26.14
N TRP A 792 27.71 -8.75 -25.20
CA TRP A 792 26.65 -7.76 -25.45
C TRP A 792 27.17 -6.32 -25.58
N LYS A 793 28.27 -6.00 -24.88
CA LYS A 793 28.90 -4.67 -24.93
C LYS A 793 29.60 -4.41 -26.26
N PHE A 794 30.18 -5.46 -26.84
CA PHE A 794 30.76 -5.44 -28.18
C PHE A 794 29.65 -5.35 -29.25
#